data_AF-A0A1Y4UAZ6-F1
#
_entry.id   AF-A0A1Y4UAZ6-F1
#
_cell.length_a   1.000
_cell.length_b   1.000
_cell.length_c   1.000
_cell.angle_alpha   90.00
_cell.angle_beta   90.00
_cell.angle_gamma   90.00
#
_symmetry.space_group_name_H-M   'P 1'
#
loop_
_entity.id
_entity.type
_entity.pdbx_description
1 polymer ?
#
loop_
_entity_poly.entity_id
_entity_poly.type
_entity_poly.pdbx_seq_one_letter_code
_entity_poly.pdbx_strand_id
1 'polypeptide(L)'
;MKSFKVQYGSFLVLFASICCLTGCNSPMRLSTPTGEVEITRKGVIVFRSEGVRSLYTPSFTVIRTDTDPGLKMRPAGIPNVLYNAASWHSEQGDARQVVRTDDQIGDGFDAEILNGDVQARTFSIFNVGEQCILKPSEITSDGSRIRFSYPAQKDFELSAELSIDSASGYPRLRGSLRPAIDGYYSVGFTGYEPLDTARVEELWQPMIWQERRFPDRSYATLAYRCPVPSAFVMSDGASRGVVAAPTEFPFDPLPVMENSRFCVALRTAEGKASPMLFAPVPGGAESRMQAGEEWHFDVLLFASPGNTTDALQHVAEKIYGFRDLRHNDISTLNATIDRIIDYTTSRYSWFIDEQKGCAYSTDVPGAVKNVSALNPLEIALLNDNRTIYERRARPILEYMLSREKFLFSADSTQRIQYPSRRLNGPCAPISELTTLYEVFQEKDPFLVRLARQEYETSRVRNLDVREEGRTWKNALHLFRATQDSTFLREAMRGADAYIAARIDSPATDFSDPAAGGFFFWTGFAPKWIDLLELYETTGEERYLKAAHRGARLYTQYLWFCPQVPDSSIVVNPDGKAPYYFYLKQKGHTQMDAAREEVPAWRLSEIGLSPESSGTCTGHRAIFMANHAAWFLRLACYTGDDFLATIAKNAIIGRYRNFPGYHINTARTTVYEKEDYPLQGHKELSVNSFHYNHIMPHVTLLYDYLITDACYRSHGAIRFPDEFIETYAYLQSKFYGHRPGTFYGEKAWLWMPSGLVQCSDVELNYVAARSEKGLCLAFSNQCGRSVRASVRLNPARLEFDRQTECRVRLLSPDGACGEWSDGQFTVEVAPNSLTAVCIEGVRPRPDIQLHLLSIPDAWQKDYAVSDDGRVRCMLLNTDDLQSRVYLYFDISDTQYAAVSAEVNGSKKQSTHYPYEFTFPTDDRRIEIRASARKKDGSVMQWEPLVLEK
;
A
#
# COMPACT_ATOMS: atom_id res chain seq x y z
N MET A 1 23.55 -60.76 79.65
CA MET A 1 22.52 -61.59 80.33
C MET A 1 21.27 -61.58 79.45
N LYS A 2 20.92 -62.73 78.84
CA LYS A 2 19.69 -63.51 79.14
C LYS A 2 18.40 -62.67 78.94
N SER A 3 17.34 -63.06 78.23
CA SER A 3 16.90 -64.33 77.62
C SER A 3 15.39 -64.18 77.33
N PHE A 4 14.90 -64.68 76.19
CA PHE A 4 13.53 -65.20 75.90
C PHE A 4 12.33 -64.20 75.78
N LYS A 5 11.63 -64.13 74.63
CA LYS A 5 10.56 -65.00 74.04
C LYS A 5 9.18 -64.84 74.70
N VAL A 6 8.16 -64.39 73.93
CA VAL A 6 6.90 -65.11 73.57
C VAL A 6 5.89 -64.18 72.83
N GLN A 7 5.23 -64.73 71.79
CA GLN A 7 4.12 -64.21 70.95
C GLN A 7 2.79 -64.07 71.74
N TYR A 8 1.65 -63.49 71.34
CA TYR A 8 0.90 -63.33 70.08
C TYR A 8 -0.14 -62.22 70.28
N GLY A 9 -0.58 -61.54 69.21
CA GLY A 9 -1.79 -60.70 69.25
C GLY A 9 -1.94 -59.77 68.07
N SER A 10 -2.53 -60.27 66.99
CA SER A 10 -2.92 -59.52 65.78
C SER A 10 -3.92 -58.41 66.09
N PHE A 11 -3.76 -57.20 65.53
CA PHE A 11 -4.81 -56.42 64.84
C PHE A 11 -4.21 -55.19 64.12
N LEU A 12 -4.11 -55.32 62.80
CA LEU A 12 -4.50 -54.39 61.73
C LEU A 12 -4.28 -52.85 61.86
N VAL A 13 -3.56 -52.34 60.85
CA VAL A 13 -3.69 -51.07 60.08
C VAL A 13 -3.30 -49.74 60.76
N LEU A 14 -2.25 -49.11 60.22
CA LEU A 14 -2.28 -47.85 59.43
C LEU A 14 -0.89 -47.19 59.56
N PHE A 15 -0.03 -47.25 58.54
CA PHE A 15 1.00 -46.24 58.25
C PHE A 15 1.74 -46.63 56.96
N ALA A 16 1.20 -46.18 55.83
CA ALA A 16 1.91 -46.15 54.55
C ALA A 16 1.55 -44.85 53.85
N SER A 17 2.29 -43.79 54.15
CA SER A 17 2.39 -42.57 53.35
C SER A 17 3.59 -41.79 53.86
N ILE A 18 4.30 -41.15 52.93
CA ILE A 18 5.60 -40.48 53.08
C ILE A 18 6.78 -41.42 52.78
N CYS A 19 7.00 -41.71 51.49
CA CYS A 19 8.32 -41.87 50.86
C CYS A 19 8.15 -42.21 49.37
N CYS A 20 7.80 -41.22 48.54
CA CYS A 20 7.97 -41.24 47.08
C CYS A 20 8.07 -39.81 46.55
N LEU A 21 9.11 -39.08 46.94
CA LEU A 21 9.48 -37.78 46.36
C LEU A 21 10.99 -37.72 46.10
N THR A 22 11.53 -38.72 45.38
CA THR A 22 12.83 -38.63 44.71
C THR A 22 12.91 -39.74 43.64
N GLY A 23 12.09 -39.62 42.60
CA GLY A 23 12.35 -40.30 41.33
C GLY A 23 13.20 -39.37 40.46
N CYS A 24 14.37 -39.83 40.01
CA CYS A 24 15.16 -39.17 38.98
C CYS A 24 14.36 -39.09 37.67
N ASN A 25 13.55 -38.05 37.50
CA ASN A 25 12.96 -37.74 36.20
C ASN A 25 13.95 -36.86 35.42
N SER A 26 14.52 -37.44 34.37
CA SER A 26 15.20 -36.69 33.31
C SER A 26 14.31 -35.54 32.81
N PRO A 27 14.88 -34.40 32.37
CA PRO A 27 14.09 -33.34 31.74
C PRO A 27 13.26 -33.92 30.59
N MET A 28 11.98 -33.56 30.53
CA MET A 28 11.07 -34.00 29.46
C MET A 28 11.44 -33.22 28.20
N ARG A 29 11.72 -33.94 27.12
CA ARG A 29 12.24 -33.35 25.87
C ARG A 29 11.36 -33.74 24.69
N LEU A 30 11.19 -32.80 23.78
CA LEU A 30 10.70 -33.05 22.42
C LEU A 30 11.83 -32.70 21.45
N SER A 31 12.17 -33.63 20.58
CA SER A 31 13.14 -33.36 19.51
C SER A 31 12.48 -32.54 18.41
N THR A 32 13.16 -31.50 17.93
CA THR A 32 12.74 -30.75 16.74
C THR A 32 13.80 -30.85 15.65
N PRO A 33 13.45 -30.56 14.38
CA PRO A 33 14.44 -30.45 13.32
C PRO A 33 15.49 -29.35 13.56
N THR A 34 15.19 -28.38 14.43
CA THR A 34 15.99 -27.16 14.68
C THR A 34 16.64 -27.11 16.08
N GLY A 35 16.40 -28.11 16.94
CA GLY A 35 16.92 -28.18 18.30
C GLY A 35 16.14 -29.12 19.23
N GLU A 36 16.26 -28.91 20.54
CA GLU A 36 15.46 -29.59 21.58
C GLU A 36 14.50 -28.59 22.24
N VAL A 37 13.25 -29.00 22.46
CA VAL A 37 12.33 -28.34 23.39
C VAL A 37 12.40 -29.06 24.72
N GLU A 38 12.73 -28.34 25.78
CA GLU A 38 12.86 -28.86 27.13
C GLU A 38 11.79 -28.27 28.04
N ILE A 39 11.17 -29.11 28.89
CA ILE A 39 10.36 -28.64 30.01
C ILE A 39 11.20 -28.65 31.28
N THR A 40 11.38 -27.48 31.87
CA THR A 40 12.09 -27.35 33.15
C THR A 40 11.30 -28.00 34.28
N ARG A 41 11.96 -28.26 35.41
CA ARG A 41 11.31 -28.75 36.64
C ARG A 41 10.17 -27.86 37.15
N LYS A 42 10.13 -26.58 36.74
CA LYS A 42 9.07 -25.62 37.09
C LYS A 42 7.95 -25.56 36.05
N GLY A 43 7.95 -26.45 35.05
CA GLY A 43 6.95 -26.49 33.99
C GLY A 43 7.12 -25.43 32.90
N VAL A 44 8.25 -24.72 32.87
CA VAL A 44 8.56 -23.73 31.82
C VAL A 44 9.05 -24.45 30.57
N ILE A 45 8.44 -24.12 29.42
CA ILE A 45 8.85 -24.52 28.08
C ILE A 45 10.07 -23.70 27.68
N VAL A 46 11.16 -24.38 27.38
CA VAL A 46 12.40 -23.77 26.91
C VAL A 46 12.70 -24.33 25.55
N PHE A 47 12.86 -23.45 24.56
CA PHE A 47 13.28 -23.85 23.23
C PHE A 47 14.31 -22.89 22.67
N ARG A 48 15.04 -23.34 21.66
CA ARG A 48 15.97 -22.53 20.91
C ARG A 48 15.55 -22.52 19.45
N SER A 49 15.38 -21.33 18.88
CA SER A 49 15.18 -21.13 17.45
C SER A 49 16.26 -20.20 16.95
N GLU A 50 16.99 -20.60 15.91
CA GLU A 50 18.05 -19.79 15.28
C GLU A 50 19.05 -19.18 16.29
N GLY A 51 19.43 -19.97 17.31
CA GLY A 51 20.34 -19.50 18.35
C GLY A 51 19.69 -18.68 19.48
N VAL A 52 18.45 -18.23 19.35
CA VAL A 52 17.71 -17.51 20.39
C VAL A 52 17.05 -18.49 21.36
N ARG A 53 17.44 -18.42 22.64
CA ARG A 53 16.79 -19.18 23.71
C ARG A 53 15.60 -18.40 24.24
N SER A 54 14.45 -19.07 24.31
CA SER A 54 13.19 -18.46 24.77
C SER A 54 12.49 -19.33 25.80
N LEU A 55 11.75 -18.67 26.70
CA LEU A 55 11.08 -19.28 27.84
C LEU A 55 9.61 -18.89 27.83
N TYR A 56 8.74 -19.89 27.90
CA TYR A 56 7.30 -19.71 27.96
C TYR A 56 6.73 -20.59 29.07
N THR A 57 5.89 -20.04 29.92
CA THR A 57 5.09 -20.85 30.85
C THR A 57 3.80 -21.22 30.12
N PRO A 58 3.29 -22.45 30.20
CA PRO A 58 2.00 -22.81 29.63
C PRO A 58 0.87 -22.23 30.51
N SER A 59 0.79 -20.90 30.58
CA SER A 59 -0.22 -20.17 31.34
C SER A 59 -1.33 -19.73 30.41
N PHE A 60 -2.57 -19.88 30.87
CA PHE A 60 -3.75 -19.47 30.14
C PHE A 60 -4.61 -18.54 30.98
N THR A 61 -5.26 -17.58 30.33
CA THR A 61 -6.30 -16.74 30.92
C THR A 61 -7.62 -17.08 30.24
N VAL A 62 -8.58 -17.64 30.99
CA VAL A 62 -9.93 -17.88 30.49
C VAL A 62 -10.81 -16.69 30.87
N ILE A 63 -11.53 -16.15 29.90
CA ILE A 63 -12.54 -15.10 30.08
C ILE A 63 -13.91 -15.72 29.86
N ARG A 64 -14.82 -15.56 30.82
CA ARG A 64 -16.19 -16.08 30.76
C ARG A 64 -17.22 -14.97 30.94
N THR A 65 -18.31 -15.04 30.18
CA THR A 65 -19.54 -14.28 30.44
C THR A 65 -20.78 -15.17 30.31
N ASP A 66 -21.81 -14.89 31.10
CA ASP A 66 -23.11 -15.59 31.02
C ASP A 66 -23.89 -15.21 29.75
N THR A 67 -23.76 -13.95 29.33
CA THR A 67 -24.45 -13.37 28.17
C THR A 67 -23.45 -12.95 27.11
N ASP A 68 -23.94 -12.71 25.89
CA ASP A 68 -23.11 -12.19 24.80
C ASP A 68 -22.49 -10.84 25.22
N PRO A 69 -21.14 -10.72 25.21
CA PRO A 69 -20.48 -9.46 25.56
C PRO A 69 -20.66 -8.36 24.48
N GLY A 70 -21.31 -8.67 23.36
CA GLY A 70 -21.73 -7.71 22.34
C GLY A 70 -20.55 -7.09 21.60
N LEU A 71 -19.71 -7.93 20.99
CA LEU A 71 -18.55 -7.53 20.19
C LEU A 71 -18.93 -6.53 19.09
N LYS A 72 -18.25 -5.37 19.05
CA LYS A 72 -18.36 -4.37 17.97
C LYS A 72 -17.06 -3.61 17.75
N MET A 73 -16.84 -3.15 16.53
CA MET A 73 -15.82 -2.15 16.21
C MET A 73 -16.31 -0.75 16.57
N ARG A 74 -15.46 0.06 17.22
CA ARG A 74 -15.71 1.46 17.59
C ARG A 74 -14.47 2.33 17.39
N PRO A 75 -14.60 3.65 17.14
CA PRO A 75 -13.48 4.57 17.16
C PRO A 75 -12.70 4.49 18.48
N ALA A 76 -11.40 4.23 18.42
CA ALA A 76 -10.59 3.93 19.60
C ALA A 76 -10.34 5.14 20.52
N GLY A 77 -10.60 6.36 20.04
CA GLY A 77 -10.36 7.60 20.80
C GLY A 77 -8.89 7.91 21.04
N ILE A 78 -7.99 7.38 20.19
CA ILE A 78 -6.55 7.65 20.26
C ILE A 78 -6.31 9.07 19.75
N PRO A 79 -5.62 9.94 20.51
CA PRO A 79 -5.33 11.30 20.08
C PRO A 79 -4.62 11.33 18.72
N ASN A 80 -5.11 12.17 17.81
CA ASN A 80 -4.56 12.41 16.46
C ASN A 80 -4.55 11.19 15.52
N VAL A 81 -5.24 10.10 15.85
CA VAL A 81 -5.25 8.88 15.04
C VAL A 81 -6.68 8.45 14.72
N LEU A 82 -6.97 8.28 13.43
CA LEU A 82 -8.22 7.65 13.00
C LEU A 82 -8.05 6.13 13.01
N TYR A 83 -8.57 5.45 14.04
CA TYR A 83 -8.48 4.00 14.16
C TYR A 83 -9.70 3.42 14.86
N ASN A 84 -10.23 2.32 14.32
CA ASN A 84 -11.30 1.56 14.95
C ASN A 84 -10.72 0.34 15.67
N ALA A 85 -11.22 0.04 16.87
CA ALA A 85 -10.81 -1.10 17.68
C ALA A 85 -12.01 -1.94 18.11
N ALA A 86 -11.75 -3.22 18.39
CA ALA A 86 -12.75 -4.13 18.97
C ALA A 86 -13.11 -3.67 20.39
N SER A 87 -14.39 -3.74 20.72
CA SER A 87 -14.94 -3.34 22.01
C SER A 87 -16.06 -4.28 22.43
N TRP A 88 -16.42 -4.26 23.71
CA TRP A 88 -17.47 -5.10 24.31
C TRP A 88 -18.22 -4.32 25.39
N HIS A 89 -19.42 -4.75 25.75
CA HIS A 89 -20.11 -4.26 26.94
C HIS A 89 -19.36 -4.70 28.21
N SER A 90 -19.26 -3.80 29.18
CA SER A 90 -18.55 -4.03 30.43
C SER A 90 -19.01 -3.07 31.53
N GLU A 91 -19.09 -3.58 32.77
CA GLU A 91 -19.27 -2.75 33.97
C GLU A 91 -18.08 -1.82 34.20
N GLN A 92 -16.90 -2.18 33.68
CA GLN A 92 -15.67 -1.38 33.71
C GLN A 92 -15.46 -0.63 32.39
N GLY A 93 -16.54 -0.11 31.81
CA GLY A 93 -16.50 0.62 30.54
C GLY A 93 -15.53 1.81 30.56
N ASP A 94 -14.60 1.83 29.61
CA ASP A 94 -13.52 2.82 29.50
C ASP A 94 -13.42 3.46 28.10
N ALA A 95 -14.36 3.11 27.21
CA ALA A 95 -14.52 3.73 25.91
C ALA A 95 -15.11 5.14 26.03
N ARG A 96 -14.67 6.05 25.17
CA ARG A 96 -15.12 7.45 25.14
C ARG A 96 -15.65 7.79 23.76
N GLN A 97 -16.73 8.57 23.72
CA GLN A 97 -17.34 8.94 22.45
C GLN A 97 -16.38 9.82 21.66
N VAL A 98 -16.17 9.45 20.40
CA VAL A 98 -15.42 10.27 19.44
C VAL A 98 -16.44 11.03 18.59
N VAL A 99 -16.20 12.33 18.41
CA VAL A 99 -17.01 13.16 17.51
C VAL A 99 -16.53 12.94 16.09
N ARG A 100 -17.44 12.49 15.23
CA ARG A 100 -17.17 12.34 13.79
C ARG A 100 -16.96 13.71 13.15
N THR A 101 -15.96 13.80 12.28
CA THR A 101 -15.66 14.99 11.48
C THR A 101 -16.10 14.81 10.02
N ASP A 102 -16.30 15.92 9.28
CA ASP A 102 -16.85 15.89 7.91
C ASP A 102 -15.92 15.23 6.88
N ASP A 103 -14.64 15.05 7.19
CA ASP A 103 -13.66 14.31 6.40
C ASP A 103 -13.77 12.78 6.58
N GLN A 104 -14.51 12.30 7.58
CA GLN A 104 -14.79 10.87 7.78
C GLN A 104 -16.08 10.45 7.06
N ILE A 105 -16.24 10.86 5.80
CA ILE A 105 -17.39 10.59 4.96
C ILE A 105 -16.88 10.10 3.60
N GLY A 106 -17.47 9.01 3.11
CA GLY A 106 -17.13 8.45 1.81
C GLY A 106 -16.94 6.94 1.87
N ASP A 107 -16.31 6.42 0.83
CA ASP A 107 -15.91 5.01 0.75
C ASP A 107 -15.04 4.60 1.96
N GLY A 108 -15.17 3.34 2.41
CA GLY A 108 -14.39 2.77 3.51
C GLY A 108 -14.82 3.17 4.92
N PHE A 109 -15.64 4.21 5.09
CA PHE A 109 -16.15 4.65 6.39
C PHE A 109 -17.53 4.08 6.71
N ASP A 110 -17.60 3.25 7.75
CA ASP A 110 -18.85 2.64 8.20
C ASP A 110 -19.56 3.48 9.28
N ALA A 111 -20.77 3.94 8.99
CA ALA A 111 -21.58 4.72 9.91
C ALA A 111 -21.99 3.93 11.17
N GLU A 112 -22.16 2.60 11.10
CA GLU A 112 -22.48 1.76 12.26
C GLU A 112 -21.31 1.68 13.26
N ILE A 113 -20.09 1.86 12.77
CA ILE A 113 -18.88 1.96 13.59
C ILE A 113 -18.74 3.38 14.13
N LEU A 114 -18.71 4.38 13.23
CA LEU A 114 -18.38 5.77 13.58
C LEU A 114 -19.43 6.44 14.46
N ASN A 115 -20.71 6.11 14.27
CA ASN A 115 -21.81 6.65 15.07
C ASN A 115 -22.25 5.69 16.19
N GLY A 116 -21.56 4.55 16.32
CA GLY A 116 -21.93 3.52 17.28
C GLY A 116 -21.73 3.97 18.72
N ASP A 117 -22.70 3.65 19.58
CA ASP A 117 -22.63 3.96 21.01
C ASP A 117 -21.45 3.24 21.68
N VAL A 118 -20.82 3.94 22.62
CA VAL A 118 -19.69 3.50 23.43
C VAL A 118 -20.01 3.47 24.94
N GLN A 119 -21.23 3.82 25.34
CA GLN A 119 -21.65 3.76 26.74
C GLN A 119 -21.52 2.33 27.28
N ALA A 120 -20.93 2.21 28.48
CA ALA A 120 -20.67 0.93 29.13
C ALA A 120 -19.91 -0.06 28.22
N ARG A 121 -19.02 0.44 27.35
CA ARG A 121 -18.14 -0.40 26.55
C ARG A 121 -16.69 -0.26 26.97
N THR A 122 -15.93 -1.33 26.79
CA THR A 122 -14.48 -1.36 27.01
C THR A 122 -13.70 -1.74 25.77
N PHE A 123 -12.49 -1.21 25.63
CA PHE A 123 -11.51 -1.65 24.63
C PHE A 123 -10.49 -2.66 25.18
N SER A 124 -10.48 -2.88 26.50
CA SER A 124 -9.59 -3.85 27.14
C SER A 124 -10.22 -5.23 27.12
N ILE A 125 -9.56 -6.20 26.48
CA ILE A 125 -10.05 -7.59 26.46
C ILE A 125 -10.22 -8.19 27.85
N PHE A 126 -9.40 -7.77 28.83
CA PHE A 126 -9.51 -8.24 30.21
C PHE A 126 -10.76 -7.71 30.94
N ASN A 127 -11.37 -6.64 30.47
CA ASN A 127 -12.55 -6.06 31.13
C ASN A 127 -13.86 -6.66 30.61
N VAL A 128 -13.82 -7.66 29.71
CA VAL A 128 -15.00 -8.22 29.05
C VAL A 128 -15.84 -9.10 29.98
N GLY A 129 -15.20 -9.86 30.86
CA GLY A 129 -15.87 -10.85 31.70
C GLY A 129 -15.03 -11.33 32.88
N GLU A 130 -15.50 -12.38 33.55
CA GLU A 130 -14.79 -13.00 34.66
C GLU A 130 -13.50 -13.65 34.16
N GLN A 131 -12.37 -13.31 34.79
CA GLN A 131 -11.06 -13.81 34.40
C GLN A 131 -10.60 -14.92 35.35
N CYS A 132 -10.12 -16.03 34.78
CA CYS A 132 -9.44 -17.09 35.51
C CYS A 132 -8.06 -17.34 34.91
N ILE A 133 -7.00 -17.03 35.65
CA ILE A 133 -5.61 -17.27 35.25
C ILE A 133 -5.17 -18.64 35.77
N LEU A 134 -4.75 -19.50 34.86
CA LEU A 134 -4.41 -20.89 35.12
C LEU A 134 -2.94 -21.18 34.81
N LYS A 135 -2.32 -21.96 35.71
CA LYS A 135 -0.98 -22.52 35.57
C LYS A 135 -1.07 -24.04 35.69
N PRO A 136 -0.17 -24.80 35.05
CA PRO A 136 -0.24 -26.26 35.08
C PRO A 136 -0.03 -26.77 36.51
N SER A 137 -0.87 -27.72 36.92
CA SER A 137 -0.73 -28.46 38.19
C SER A 137 -0.03 -29.79 38.01
N GLU A 138 -0.13 -30.39 36.82
CA GLU A 138 0.49 -31.67 36.47
C GLU A 138 1.01 -31.63 35.03
N ILE A 139 2.13 -32.32 34.79
CA ILE A 139 2.77 -32.43 33.49
C ILE A 139 3.08 -33.91 33.24
N THR A 140 2.58 -34.44 32.13
CA THR A 140 2.83 -35.81 31.70
C THR A 140 3.39 -35.82 30.28
N SER A 141 4.18 -36.83 29.92
CA SER A 141 4.66 -37.02 28.55
C SER A 141 4.54 -38.47 28.15
N ASP A 142 4.21 -38.68 26.88
CA ASP A 142 4.23 -39.97 26.21
C ASP A 142 5.44 -40.15 25.26
N GLY A 143 6.42 -39.24 25.35
CA GLY A 143 7.62 -39.21 24.50
C GLY A 143 7.44 -38.50 23.15
N SER A 144 6.21 -38.32 22.68
CA SER A 144 5.90 -37.58 21.44
C SER A 144 5.19 -36.25 21.70
N ARG A 145 4.49 -36.16 22.83
CA ARG A 145 3.75 -34.98 23.27
C ARG A 145 3.93 -34.77 24.77
N ILE A 146 3.67 -33.55 25.21
CA ILE A 146 3.67 -33.18 26.63
C ILE A 146 2.30 -32.60 26.96
N ARG A 147 1.59 -33.20 27.91
CA ARG A 147 0.27 -32.77 28.35
C ARG A 147 0.38 -32.03 29.67
N PHE A 148 -0.29 -30.89 29.73
CA PHE A 148 -0.44 -30.04 30.90
C PHE A 148 -1.89 -30.13 31.37
N SER A 149 -2.06 -30.52 32.63
CA SER A 149 -3.36 -30.48 33.30
C SER A 149 -3.43 -29.28 34.24
N TYR A 150 -4.60 -28.68 34.35
CA TYR A 150 -4.84 -27.48 35.15
C TYR A 150 -5.79 -27.77 36.31
N PRO A 151 -5.76 -26.97 37.38
CA PRO A 151 -6.72 -27.10 38.47
C PRO A 151 -8.15 -27.01 37.96
N ALA A 152 -9.00 -27.98 38.35
CA ALA A 152 -10.41 -28.00 37.99
C ALA A 152 -11.09 -26.69 38.43
N GLN A 153 -11.82 -26.07 37.50
CA GLN A 153 -12.65 -24.91 37.79
C GLN A 153 -14.11 -25.35 37.91
N LYS A 154 -14.91 -24.57 38.64
CA LYS A 154 -16.35 -24.85 38.79
C LYS A 154 -17.08 -24.82 37.44
N ASP A 155 -16.66 -23.93 36.56
CA ASP A 155 -17.40 -23.58 35.34
C ASP A 155 -16.84 -24.23 34.08
N PHE A 156 -15.61 -24.78 34.12
CA PHE A 156 -14.94 -25.41 32.98
C PHE A 156 -13.74 -26.27 33.39
N GLU A 157 -13.30 -27.12 32.48
CA GLU A 157 -12.03 -27.84 32.54
C GLU A 157 -11.10 -27.32 31.43
N LEU A 158 -9.81 -27.18 31.73
CA LEU A 158 -8.78 -26.80 30.77
C LEU A 158 -7.68 -27.88 30.74
N SER A 159 -7.21 -28.19 29.55
CA SER A 159 -5.99 -28.96 29.32
C SER A 159 -5.19 -28.33 28.18
N ALA A 160 -3.90 -28.61 28.12
CA ALA A 160 -3.07 -28.19 27.00
C ALA A 160 -2.08 -29.27 26.60
N GLU A 161 -1.77 -29.33 25.31
CA GLU A 161 -0.83 -30.29 24.75
C GLU A 161 0.25 -29.56 23.94
N LEU A 162 1.52 -29.77 24.31
CA LEU A 162 2.67 -29.32 23.56
C LEU A 162 3.15 -30.42 22.62
N SER A 163 3.28 -30.05 21.35
CA SER A 163 3.84 -30.84 20.27
C SER A 163 4.75 -29.96 19.41
N ILE A 164 5.38 -30.54 18.40
CA ILE A 164 6.14 -29.77 17.40
C ILE A 164 5.31 -29.72 16.14
N ASP A 165 5.10 -28.51 15.61
CA ASP A 165 4.46 -28.35 14.32
C ASP A 165 5.37 -28.89 13.22
N SER A 166 4.90 -29.87 12.46
CA SER A 166 5.75 -30.56 11.49
C SER A 166 6.07 -29.72 10.26
N ALA A 167 5.28 -28.69 9.96
CA ALA A 167 5.49 -27.83 8.80
C ALA A 167 6.55 -26.76 9.10
N SER A 168 6.45 -26.09 10.24
CA SER A 168 7.31 -24.97 10.63
C SER A 168 8.46 -25.37 11.57
N GLY A 169 8.36 -26.51 12.27
CA GLY A 169 9.32 -26.95 13.28
C GLY A 169 9.22 -26.21 14.61
N TYR A 170 8.26 -25.28 14.77
CA TYR A 170 8.06 -24.52 16.00
C TYR A 170 7.25 -25.30 17.05
N PRO A 171 7.45 -25.03 18.36
CA PRO A 171 6.61 -25.62 19.40
C PRO A 171 5.16 -25.16 19.25
N ARG A 172 4.24 -26.12 19.13
CA ARG A 172 2.79 -25.91 19.03
C ARG A 172 2.12 -26.30 20.33
N LEU A 173 1.42 -25.35 20.92
CA LEU A 173 0.60 -25.55 22.10
C LEU A 173 -0.88 -25.57 21.70
N ARG A 174 -1.53 -26.71 21.88
CA ARG A 174 -2.97 -26.88 21.70
C ARG A 174 -3.66 -26.68 23.03
N GLY A 175 -4.47 -25.64 23.18
CA GLY A 175 -5.35 -25.46 24.34
C GLY A 175 -6.69 -26.13 24.08
N SER A 176 -7.20 -26.88 25.05
CA SER A 176 -8.54 -27.48 25.00
C SER A 176 -9.36 -27.06 26.21
N LEU A 177 -10.55 -26.51 25.98
CA LEU A 177 -11.50 -26.13 27.01
C LEU A 177 -12.78 -26.94 26.87
N ARG A 178 -13.29 -27.40 28.02
CA ARG A 178 -14.59 -28.06 28.12
C ARG A 178 -15.44 -27.33 29.16
N PRO A 179 -16.50 -26.59 28.78
CA PRO A 179 -17.37 -25.93 29.74
C PRO A 179 -18.10 -26.95 30.62
N ALA A 180 -18.25 -26.63 31.90
CA ALA A 180 -19.17 -27.33 32.80
C ALA A 180 -20.57 -26.70 32.79
N ILE A 181 -20.67 -25.45 32.33
CA ILE A 181 -21.91 -24.68 32.19
C ILE A 181 -21.92 -23.90 30.88
N ASP A 182 -23.11 -23.67 30.34
CA ASP A 182 -23.30 -22.83 29.16
C ASP A 182 -22.78 -21.41 29.39
N GLY A 183 -22.26 -20.79 28.34
CA GLY A 183 -21.80 -19.41 28.39
C GLY A 183 -20.97 -19.02 27.18
N TYR A 184 -20.35 -17.84 27.26
CA TYR A 184 -19.37 -17.37 26.30
C TYR A 184 -17.98 -17.50 26.92
N TYR A 185 -17.08 -18.19 26.22
CA TYR A 185 -15.72 -18.46 26.67
C TYR A 185 -14.71 -17.89 25.68
N SER A 186 -13.56 -17.48 26.20
CA SER A 186 -12.36 -17.13 25.43
C SER A 186 -11.13 -17.61 26.19
N VAL A 187 -10.22 -18.28 25.53
CA VAL A 187 -8.99 -18.84 26.09
C VAL A 187 -7.80 -18.06 25.53
N GLY A 188 -7.14 -17.30 26.40
CA GLY A 188 -5.93 -16.56 26.10
C GLY A 188 -4.67 -17.32 26.47
N PHE A 189 -3.75 -17.54 25.54
CA PHE A 189 -2.39 -17.92 25.90
C PHE A 189 -1.61 -16.68 26.36
N THR A 190 -1.25 -16.66 27.64
CA THR A 190 -0.61 -15.52 28.34
C THR A 190 0.72 -15.94 28.97
N GLY A 191 1.39 -16.88 28.31
CA GLY A 191 2.52 -17.63 28.85
C GLY A 191 3.89 -16.96 28.78
N TYR A 192 4.03 -15.89 28.01
CA TYR A 192 5.29 -15.15 27.89
C TYR A 192 5.50 -14.24 29.10
N GLU A 193 6.73 -14.21 29.63
CA GLU A 193 7.09 -13.40 30.80
C GLU A 193 6.87 -11.90 30.51
N PRO A 194 5.95 -11.21 31.21
CA PRO A 194 5.67 -9.82 30.93
C PRO A 194 6.88 -8.91 31.23
N LEU A 195 7.22 -8.06 30.28
CA LEU A 195 8.34 -7.12 30.38
C LEU A 195 7.85 -5.72 30.77
N ASP A 196 8.64 -5.05 31.61
CA ASP A 196 8.50 -3.61 31.79
C ASP A 196 8.84 -2.91 30.47
N THR A 197 8.06 -1.90 30.08
CA THR A 197 8.20 -1.20 28.80
C THR A 197 9.56 -0.53 28.62
N ALA A 198 10.26 -0.23 29.71
CA ALA A 198 11.64 0.28 29.70
C ALA A 198 12.65 -0.74 29.16
N ARG A 199 12.35 -2.04 29.22
CA ARG A 199 13.19 -3.13 28.70
C ARG A 199 12.84 -3.52 27.26
N VAL A 200 11.78 -2.95 26.71
CA VAL A 200 11.32 -3.25 25.34
C VAL A 200 12.04 -2.34 24.36
N GLU A 201 12.81 -2.95 23.46
CA GLU A 201 13.52 -2.28 22.36
C GLU A 201 12.55 -1.93 21.23
N GLU A 202 11.68 -2.89 20.88
CA GLU A 202 10.67 -2.77 19.83
C GLU A 202 9.49 -3.71 20.13
N LEU A 203 8.29 -3.39 19.65
CA LEU A 203 7.11 -4.24 19.74
C LEU A 203 6.31 -4.19 18.46
N TRP A 204 5.50 -5.23 18.25
CA TRP A 204 4.55 -5.25 17.17
C TRP A 204 3.26 -5.99 17.55
N GLN A 205 2.14 -5.31 17.41
CA GLN A 205 0.82 -5.88 17.22
C GLN A 205 0.29 -5.32 15.89
N PRO A 206 -0.46 -6.11 15.10
CA PRO A 206 -0.80 -5.71 13.75
C PRO A 206 -1.41 -4.31 13.62
N MET A 207 -1.13 -3.67 12.49
CA MET A 207 -1.46 -2.28 12.15
C MET A 207 -0.64 -1.25 12.93
N ILE A 208 -1.26 -0.41 13.75
CA ILE A 208 -0.65 0.84 14.23
C ILE A 208 0.31 0.66 15.42
N TRP A 209 0.37 -0.54 16.00
CA TRP A 209 1.13 -0.84 17.22
C TRP A 209 2.50 -1.38 16.87
N GLN A 210 3.38 -0.49 16.40
CA GLN A 210 4.73 -0.84 15.97
C GLN A 210 5.77 0.04 16.67
N GLU A 211 7.04 -0.27 16.45
CA GLU A 211 8.16 0.48 17.03
C GLU A 211 8.09 0.43 18.57
N ARG A 212 7.87 1.57 19.24
CA ARG A 212 7.64 1.63 20.70
C ARG A 212 6.28 2.22 21.06
N ARG A 213 5.34 2.28 20.10
CA ARG A 213 3.97 2.76 20.29
C ARG A 213 3.16 1.73 21.08
N PHE A 214 3.41 1.68 22.38
CA PHE A 214 2.77 0.72 23.26
C PHE A 214 1.30 1.11 23.51
N PRO A 215 0.34 0.19 23.35
CA PRO A 215 -1.05 0.51 23.58
C PRO A 215 -1.31 0.96 25.02
N ASP A 216 -2.23 1.90 25.24
CA ASP A 216 -2.61 2.37 26.58
C ASP A 216 -3.60 1.41 27.29
N ARG A 217 -4.30 0.59 26.51
CA ARG A 217 -5.23 -0.47 26.92
C ARG A 217 -4.89 -1.79 26.24
N SER A 218 -5.47 -2.88 26.73
CA SER A 218 -5.33 -4.22 26.14
C SER A 218 -6.22 -4.39 24.90
N TYR A 219 -5.95 -3.58 23.87
CA TYR A 219 -6.66 -3.66 22.59
C TYR A 219 -6.42 -5.00 21.91
N ALA A 220 -7.50 -5.62 21.43
CA ALA A 220 -7.43 -6.81 20.61
C ALA A 220 -7.40 -6.43 19.11
N THR A 221 -6.40 -6.94 18.38
CA THR A 221 -6.46 -6.96 16.91
C THR A 221 -7.02 -8.30 16.45
N LEU A 222 -8.19 -8.26 15.80
CA LEU A 222 -8.90 -9.45 15.32
C LEU A 222 -8.22 -10.03 14.06
N ALA A 223 -8.35 -11.35 13.84
CA ALA A 223 -7.69 -12.09 12.76
C ALA A 223 -7.78 -11.42 11.38
N TYR A 224 -8.96 -10.93 10.99
CA TYR A 224 -9.18 -10.27 9.69
C TYR A 224 -8.42 -8.94 9.49
N ARG A 225 -7.68 -8.46 10.50
CA ARG A 225 -6.82 -7.27 10.47
C ARG A 225 -5.37 -7.60 10.83
N CYS A 226 -4.97 -8.86 10.74
CA CYS A 226 -3.63 -9.33 11.04
C CYS A 226 -2.88 -9.66 9.74
N PRO A 227 -2.01 -8.78 9.21
CA PRO A 227 -1.25 -9.08 7.99
C PRO A 227 -0.33 -10.29 8.16
N VAL A 228 0.10 -10.52 9.41
CA VAL A 228 0.51 -11.81 9.97
C VAL A 228 -0.18 -11.97 11.34
N PRO A 229 -0.73 -13.13 11.70
CA PRO A 229 -1.50 -13.32 12.94
C PRO A 229 -0.59 -13.59 14.13
N SER A 230 0.11 -12.54 14.55
CA SER A 230 1.11 -12.60 15.61
C SER A 230 1.21 -11.32 16.39
N ALA A 231 1.80 -11.40 17.57
CA ALA A 231 2.32 -10.27 18.31
C ALA A 231 3.77 -10.54 18.73
N PHE A 232 4.62 -9.51 18.71
CA PHE A 232 6.05 -9.59 19.01
C PHE A 232 6.46 -8.57 20.06
N VAL A 233 7.40 -8.96 20.91
CA VAL A 233 8.18 -8.08 21.77
C VAL A 233 9.66 -8.37 21.55
N MET A 234 10.43 -7.33 21.28
CA MET A 234 11.88 -7.39 21.12
C MET A 234 12.59 -6.96 22.40
N SER A 235 13.53 -7.80 22.83
CA SER A 235 14.44 -7.52 23.94
C SER A 235 15.71 -8.37 23.80
N ASP A 236 16.84 -7.84 24.24
CA ASP A 236 18.13 -8.51 24.18
C ASP A 236 18.49 -8.93 22.73
N GLY A 237 18.18 -8.06 21.75
CA GLY A 237 18.46 -8.28 20.33
C GLY A 237 17.62 -9.38 19.64
N ALA A 238 16.56 -9.87 20.27
CA ALA A 238 15.71 -10.91 19.71
C ALA A 238 14.21 -10.62 19.89
N SER A 239 13.44 -10.97 18.86
CA SER A 239 11.98 -10.86 18.84
C SER A 239 11.34 -12.16 19.31
N ARG A 240 10.41 -12.07 20.26
CA ARG A 240 9.69 -13.20 20.84
C ARG A 240 8.20 -12.95 20.73
N GLY A 241 7.43 -14.00 20.41
CA GLY A 241 6.03 -13.84 20.05
C GLY A 241 5.19 -15.08 20.23
N VAL A 242 3.93 -14.90 19.85
CA VAL A 242 2.94 -15.97 19.70
C VAL A 242 2.32 -15.82 18.31
N VAL A 243 2.11 -16.93 17.63
CA VAL A 243 1.63 -16.97 16.25
C VAL A 243 0.44 -17.93 16.20
N ALA A 244 -0.69 -17.52 15.63
CA ALA A 244 -1.78 -18.47 15.36
C ALA A 244 -1.26 -19.56 14.41
N ALA A 245 -1.61 -20.84 14.62
CA ALA A 245 -1.25 -21.84 13.64
C ALA A 245 -1.96 -21.55 12.28
N PRO A 246 -1.36 -21.86 11.12
CA PRO A 246 -2.02 -21.64 9.82
C PRO A 246 -3.41 -22.27 9.69
N THR A 247 -3.64 -23.41 10.37
CA THR A 247 -4.95 -24.08 10.44
C THR A 247 -6.02 -23.25 11.14
N GLU A 248 -5.64 -22.28 11.96
CA GLU A 248 -6.55 -21.40 12.68
C GLU A 248 -6.98 -20.17 11.87
N PHE A 249 -6.30 -19.87 10.76
CA PHE A 249 -6.64 -18.76 9.87
C PHE A 249 -6.88 -19.25 8.44
N PRO A 250 -8.08 -19.75 8.12
CA PRO A 250 -8.39 -20.31 6.81
C PRO A 250 -8.47 -19.25 5.71
N PHE A 251 -8.36 -19.69 4.44
CA PHE A 251 -8.54 -18.84 3.26
C PHE A 251 -10.02 -18.54 3.00
N ASP A 252 -10.63 -17.75 3.88
CA ASP A 252 -12.06 -17.46 3.86
C ASP A 252 -12.52 -16.73 2.58
N PRO A 253 -13.80 -16.93 2.15
CA PRO A 253 -14.39 -16.15 1.07
C PRO A 253 -14.38 -14.64 1.35
N LEU A 254 -14.64 -14.23 2.60
CA LEU A 254 -14.55 -12.85 3.07
C LEU A 254 -14.17 -12.83 4.57
N PRO A 255 -12.92 -12.47 4.92
CA PRO A 255 -12.52 -12.27 6.31
C PRO A 255 -13.19 -11.02 6.90
N VAL A 256 -13.87 -11.16 8.04
CA VAL A 256 -14.60 -10.10 8.76
C VAL A 256 -14.46 -10.27 10.28
N MET A 257 -15.05 -9.34 11.05
CA MET A 257 -15.10 -9.44 12.50
C MET A 257 -15.83 -10.70 12.96
N GLU A 258 -16.96 -11.02 12.34
CA GLU A 258 -17.88 -12.08 12.76
C GLU A 258 -17.27 -13.48 12.65
N ASN A 259 -16.41 -13.74 11.66
CA ASN A 259 -15.72 -15.02 11.46
C ASN A 259 -14.26 -15.02 11.95
N SER A 260 -13.81 -13.96 12.64
CA SER A 260 -12.48 -13.95 13.24
C SER A 260 -12.42 -14.92 14.42
N ARG A 261 -11.72 -16.05 14.23
CA ARG A 261 -11.57 -17.12 15.23
C ARG A 261 -10.66 -16.74 16.41
N PHE A 262 -9.79 -15.75 16.25
CA PHE A 262 -8.88 -15.31 17.30
C PHE A 262 -8.58 -13.82 17.21
N CYS A 263 -7.93 -13.31 18.25
CA CYS A 263 -7.32 -11.99 18.27
C CYS A 263 -5.97 -12.02 18.99
N VAL A 264 -5.12 -11.03 18.68
CA VAL A 264 -3.81 -10.85 19.31
C VAL A 264 -3.75 -9.54 20.10
N ALA A 265 -2.95 -9.52 21.17
CA ALA A 265 -2.79 -8.37 22.05
C ALA A 265 -1.37 -8.29 22.62
N LEU A 266 -0.92 -7.09 23.01
CA LEU A 266 0.41 -6.86 23.60
C LEU A 266 0.43 -6.39 25.06
N ARG A 267 -0.63 -5.76 25.54
CA ARG A 267 -0.67 -5.17 26.90
C ARG A 267 -1.37 -6.11 27.87
N THR A 268 -0.68 -6.58 28.90
CA THR A 268 -1.29 -7.42 29.95
C THR A 268 -2.23 -6.60 30.85
N ALA A 269 -3.03 -7.27 31.68
CA ALA A 269 -3.89 -6.62 32.67
C ALA A 269 -3.10 -5.73 33.66
N GLU A 270 -1.86 -6.09 33.96
CA GLU A 270 -0.93 -5.32 34.81
C GLU A 270 -0.25 -4.16 34.06
N GLY A 271 -0.55 -3.99 32.76
CA GLY A 271 0.01 -2.93 31.94
C GLY A 271 1.45 -3.17 31.46
N LYS A 272 1.92 -4.42 31.48
CA LYS A 272 3.24 -4.84 30.97
C LYS A 272 3.16 -5.33 29.53
N ALA A 273 4.30 -5.39 28.85
CA ALA A 273 4.39 -5.85 27.46
C ALA A 273 4.56 -7.37 27.42
N SER A 274 3.62 -8.07 26.77
CA SER A 274 3.68 -9.51 26.54
C SER A 274 2.86 -9.87 25.29
N PRO A 275 3.39 -10.64 24.33
CA PRO A 275 2.63 -11.13 23.20
C PRO A 275 1.60 -12.17 23.65
N MET A 276 0.33 -11.92 23.34
CA MET A 276 -0.79 -12.77 23.75
C MET A 276 -1.71 -13.05 22.56
N LEU A 277 -2.37 -14.20 22.61
CA LEU A 277 -3.37 -14.62 21.64
C LEU A 277 -4.59 -15.15 22.40
N PHE A 278 -5.79 -14.70 22.04
CA PHE A 278 -7.06 -15.16 22.59
C PHE A 278 -7.92 -15.80 21.51
N ALA A 279 -8.45 -16.98 21.81
CA ALA A 279 -9.37 -17.71 20.95
C ALA A 279 -10.40 -18.47 21.81
N PRO A 280 -11.68 -18.52 21.41
CA PRO A 280 -12.27 -17.66 20.39
C PRO A 280 -12.26 -16.18 20.83
N VAL A 281 -12.53 -15.25 19.90
CA VAL A 281 -12.74 -13.84 20.27
C VAL A 281 -13.98 -13.76 21.17
N PRO A 282 -13.96 -13.06 22.32
CA PRO A 282 -15.13 -12.95 23.18
C PRO A 282 -16.37 -12.44 22.42
N GLY A 283 -17.47 -13.20 22.42
CA GLY A 283 -18.70 -12.88 21.67
C GLY A 283 -18.60 -13.06 20.15
N GLY A 284 -17.48 -13.55 19.63
CA GLY A 284 -17.28 -13.88 18.21
C GLY A 284 -17.65 -15.33 17.88
N ALA A 285 -17.29 -15.77 16.66
CA ALA A 285 -17.44 -17.16 16.24
C ALA A 285 -16.84 -18.15 17.26
N GLU A 286 -17.54 -19.25 17.52
CA GLU A 286 -17.16 -20.31 18.47
C GLU A 286 -17.13 -19.91 19.96
N SER A 287 -17.36 -18.63 20.32
CA SER A 287 -17.30 -18.19 21.72
C SER A 287 -18.45 -18.70 22.58
N ARG A 288 -19.65 -18.83 22.01
CA ARG A 288 -20.79 -19.44 22.71
C ARG A 288 -20.61 -20.95 22.74
N MET A 289 -20.46 -21.52 23.93
CA MET A 289 -20.26 -22.96 24.12
C MET A 289 -21.32 -23.54 25.06
N GLN A 290 -21.69 -24.80 24.82
CA GLN A 290 -22.59 -25.57 25.70
C GLN A 290 -21.81 -26.39 26.72
N ALA A 291 -22.43 -26.67 27.86
CA ALA A 291 -21.87 -27.57 28.86
C ALA A 291 -21.50 -28.94 28.23
N GLY A 292 -20.25 -29.35 28.44
CA GLY A 292 -19.70 -30.60 27.95
C GLY A 292 -19.11 -30.55 26.54
N GLU A 293 -19.32 -29.48 25.77
CA GLU A 293 -18.75 -29.26 24.44
C GLU A 293 -17.22 -29.11 24.52
N GLU A 294 -16.47 -29.80 23.67
CA GLU A 294 -15.02 -29.68 23.64
C GLU A 294 -14.61 -28.69 22.55
N TRP A 295 -13.86 -27.66 22.93
CA TRP A 295 -13.31 -26.67 22.02
C TRP A 295 -11.78 -26.63 22.13
N HIS A 296 -11.09 -26.32 21.03
CA HIS A 296 -9.63 -26.27 20.99
C HIS A 296 -9.07 -25.19 20.06
N PHE A 297 -7.82 -24.80 20.30
CA PHE A 297 -7.06 -23.88 19.46
C PHE A 297 -5.55 -24.13 19.53
N ASP A 298 -4.87 -23.97 18.40
CA ASP A 298 -3.43 -24.17 18.25
C ASP A 298 -2.65 -22.83 18.15
N VAL A 299 -1.72 -22.61 19.07
CA VAL A 299 -0.77 -21.47 19.05
C VAL A 299 0.67 -21.97 18.90
N LEU A 300 1.46 -21.29 18.08
CA LEU A 300 2.89 -21.52 17.93
C LEU A 300 3.67 -20.55 18.81
N LEU A 301 4.65 -21.08 19.55
CA LEU A 301 5.58 -20.29 20.35
C LEU A 301 6.74 -19.85 19.46
N PHE A 302 6.99 -18.54 19.37
CA PHE A 302 7.90 -18.00 18.37
C PHE A 302 9.08 -17.24 18.98
N ALA A 303 10.26 -17.41 18.40
CA ALA A 303 11.42 -16.58 18.67
C ALA A 303 12.35 -16.57 17.45
N SER A 304 12.92 -15.40 17.15
CA SER A 304 13.92 -15.23 16.09
C SER A 304 14.86 -14.07 16.44
N PRO A 305 16.14 -14.11 16.06
CA PRO A 305 17.05 -12.98 16.24
C PRO A 305 16.58 -11.77 15.41
N GLY A 306 16.96 -10.56 15.83
CA GLY A 306 16.64 -9.34 15.09
C GLY A 306 15.32 -8.69 15.52
N ASN A 307 14.90 -7.72 14.72
CA ASN A 307 13.81 -6.80 15.05
C ASN A 307 12.43 -7.34 14.60
N THR A 308 11.37 -6.58 14.85
CA THR A 308 10.01 -7.07 14.60
C THR A 308 9.68 -7.23 13.10
N THR A 309 10.40 -6.55 12.21
CA THR A 309 10.25 -6.71 10.76
C THR A 309 10.92 -8.00 10.26
N ASP A 310 12.03 -8.40 10.91
CA ASP A 310 12.69 -9.68 10.64
C ASP A 310 11.84 -10.85 11.13
N ALA A 311 11.26 -10.72 12.33
CA ALA A 311 10.29 -11.67 12.86
C ALA A 311 9.07 -11.82 11.94
N LEU A 312 8.53 -10.70 11.45
CA LEU A 312 7.41 -10.71 10.50
C LEU A 312 7.78 -11.47 9.22
N GLN A 313 8.94 -11.18 8.61
CA GLN A 313 9.40 -11.90 7.41
C GLN A 313 9.53 -13.39 7.70
N HIS A 314 10.13 -13.76 8.82
CA HIS A 314 10.31 -15.16 9.19
C HIS A 314 8.97 -15.88 9.33
N VAL A 315 7.99 -15.27 10.02
CA VAL A 315 6.65 -15.88 10.15
C VAL A 315 5.95 -15.96 8.80
N ALA A 316 6.03 -14.91 7.98
CA ALA A 316 5.45 -14.90 6.64
C ALA A 316 6.00 -16.07 5.79
N GLU A 317 7.32 -16.21 5.68
CA GLU A 317 7.96 -17.20 4.80
C GLU A 317 7.93 -18.63 5.38
N LYS A 318 8.22 -18.80 6.67
CA LYS A 318 8.46 -20.13 7.28
C LYS A 318 7.21 -20.76 7.91
N ILE A 319 6.22 -19.95 8.30
CA ILE A 319 4.98 -20.44 8.93
C ILE A 319 3.81 -20.33 7.96
N TYR A 320 3.62 -19.17 7.32
CA TYR A 320 2.49 -18.94 6.41
C TYR A 320 2.79 -19.25 4.94
N GLY A 321 4.03 -19.62 4.62
CA GLY A 321 4.42 -20.04 3.27
C GLY A 321 4.41 -18.92 2.24
N PHE A 322 4.58 -17.66 2.66
CA PHE A 322 4.77 -16.53 1.76
C PHE A 322 6.00 -16.76 0.87
N ARG A 323 5.82 -16.54 -0.42
CA ARG A 323 6.81 -16.72 -1.48
C ARG A 323 6.37 -15.93 -2.71
N ASP A 324 7.09 -16.10 -3.81
CA ASP A 324 6.60 -15.70 -5.12
C ASP A 324 5.38 -16.54 -5.54
N LEU A 325 4.16 -16.00 -5.34
CA LEU A 325 2.90 -16.69 -5.63
C LEU A 325 2.26 -16.21 -6.95
N ARG A 326 2.82 -15.18 -7.60
CA ARG A 326 2.19 -14.51 -8.74
C ARG A 326 2.98 -14.76 -10.02
N HIS A 327 2.24 -15.03 -11.09
CA HIS A 327 2.74 -15.11 -12.46
C HIS A 327 1.67 -14.55 -13.40
N ASN A 328 2.03 -14.26 -14.66
CA ASN A 328 1.02 -13.78 -15.61
C ASN A 328 0.19 -14.98 -16.08
N ASP A 329 -1.08 -15.02 -15.73
CA ASP A 329 -2.01 -16.09 -16.16
C ASP A 329 -3.01 -15.60 -17.21
N ILE A 330 -3.50 -14.37 -17.05
CA ILE A 330 -4.64 -13.85 -17.82
C ILE A 330 -4.29 -12.75 -18.83
N SER A 331 -3.17 -12.06 -18.64
CA SER A 331 -2.64 -11.06 -19.56
C SER A 331 -1.20 -10.69 -19.20
N THR A 332 -0.48 -10.13 -20.17
CA THR A 332 0.79 -9.46 -19.88
C THR A 332 0.51 -8.12 -19.22
N LEU A 333 1.46 -7.62 -18.43
CA LEU A 333 1.37 -6.30 -17.84
C LEU A 333 1.29 -5.20 -18.91
N ASN A 334 1.98 -5.37 -20.04
CA ASN A 334 1.92 -4.46 -21.19
C ASN A 334 0.50 -4.36 -21.75
N ALA A 335 -0.18 -5.49 -21.96
CA ALA A 335 -1.53 -5.49 -22.52
C ALA A 335 -2.55 -4.93 -21.51
N THR A 336 -2.31 -5.09 -20.21
CA THR A 336 -3.10 -4.42 -19.16
C THR A 336 -2.91 -2.90 -19.21
N ILE A 337 -1.67 -2.42 -19.31
CA ILE A 337 -1.36 -0.98 -19.46
C ILE A 337 -2.08 -0.40 -20.68
N ASP A 338 -1.97 -1.05 -21.85
CA ASP A 338 -2.60 -0.60 -23.09
C ASP A 338 -4.12 -0.42 -22.92
N ARG A 339 -4.79 -1.38 -22.29
CA ARG A 339 -6.25 -1.31 -22.04
C ARG A 339 -6.64 -0.22 -21.05
N ILE A 340 -5.83 0.04 -20.03
CA ILE A 340 -6.09 1.14 -19.09
C ILE A 340 -5.90 2.49 -19.80
N ILE A 341 -4.90 2.62 -20.67
CA ILE A 341 -4.70 3.83 -21.50
C ILE A 341 -5.93 4.06 -22.38
N ASP A 342 -6.43 3.04 -23.06
CA ASP A 342 -7.67 3.13 -23.84
C ASP A 342 -8.86 3.56 -22.97
N TYR A 343 -8.98 2.97 -21.78
CA TYR A 343 -10.01 3.33 -20.81
C TYR A 343 -9.96 4.82 -20.43
N THR A 344 -8.77 5.42 -20.25
CA THR A 344 -8.61 6.84 -19.85
C THR A 344 -9.21 7.84 -20.85
N THR A 345 -9.37 7.45 -22.11
CA THR A 345 -9.96 8.30 -23.17
C THR A 345 -11.42 7.96 -23.45
N SER A 346 -11.90 6.84 -22.92
CA SER A 346 -13.30 6.42 -23.05
C SER A 346 -14.24 7.33 -22.24
N ARG A 347 -15.53 7.31 -22.58
CA ARG A 347 -16.58 7.96 -21.79
C ARG A 347 -16.66 7.45 -20.34
N TYR A 348 -16.19 6.22 -20.11
CA TYR A 348 -16.27 5.55 -18.80
C TYR A 348 -15.17 6.00 -17.84
N SER A 349 -14.12 6.70 -18.32
CA SER A 349 -13.12 7.36 -17.46
C SER A 349 -13.68 8.57 -16.69
N TRP A 350 -14.87 9.03 -17.07
CA TRP A 350 -15.63 10.12 -16.46
C TRP A 350 -14.82 11.40 -16.22
N PHE A 351 -14.02 11.79 -17.21
CA PHE A 351 -13.37 13.10 -17.24
C PHE A 351 -14.37 14.18 -17.69
N ILE A 352 -14.44 15.29 -16.94
CA ILE A 352 -15.32 16.43 -17.23
C ILE A 352 -14.50 17.51 -17.93
N ASP A 353 -14.64 17.61 -19.26
CA ASP A 353 -13.82 18.48 -20.11
C ASP A 353 -13.95 19.96 -19.70
N GLU A 354 -15.15 20.43 -19.33
CA GLU A 354 -15.41 21.83 -18.94
C GLU A 354 -14.74 22.23 -17.63
N GLN A 355 -14.49 21.27 -16.73
CA GLN A 355 -13.81 21.50 -15.46
C GLN A 355 -12.34 21.06 -15.48
N LYS A 356 -11.91 20.44 -16.59
CA LYS A 356 -10.56 19.87 -16.81
C LYS A 356 -10.16 18.85 -15.74
N GLY A 357 -11.09 18.02 -15.25
CA GLY A 357 -10.76 17.06 -14.20
C GLY A 357 -11.62 15.80 -14.16
N CYS A 358 -11.11 14.77 -13.48
CA CYS A 358 -11.82 13.52 -13.26
C CYS A 358 -12.98 13.71 -12.28
N ALA A 359 -14.17 13.19 -12.59
CA ALA A 359 -15.31 13.23 -11.68
C ALA A 359 -14.97 12.56 -10.34
N TYR A 360 -15.30 13.21 -9.22
CA TYR A 360 -15.06 12.69 -7.87
C TYR A 360 -16.36 12.19 -7.24
N SER A 361 -17.18 11.48 -8.03
CA SER A 361 -18.58 11.13 -7.71
C SER A 361 -18.76 10.15 -6.55
N THR A 362 -17.75 9.34 -6.26
CA THR A 362 -17.81 8.32 -5.21
C THR A 362 -17.87 8.94 -3.81
N ASP A 363 -17.13 10.03 -3.60
CA ASP A 363 -17.05 10.71 -2.30
C ASP A 363 -17.75 12.08 -2.31
N VAL A 364 -17.55 12.88 -3.38
CA VAL A 364 -18.08 14.25 -3.50
C VAL A 364 -18.77 14.43 -4.85
N PRO A 365 -20.04 13.99 -4.99
CA PRO A 365 -20.83 14.21 -6.20
C PRO A 365 -20.83 15.68 -6.65
N GLY A 366 -20.60 15.91 -7.94
CA GLY A 366 -20.54 17.26 -8.55
C GLY A 366 -19.18 17.97 -8.43
N ALA A 367 -18.17 17.34 -7.82
CA ALA A 367 -16.80 17.82 -7.82
C ALA A 367 -15.92 17.07 -8.84
N VAL A 368 -14.79 17.68 -9.20
CA VAL A 368 -13.70 17.03 -9.93
C VAL A 368 -12.41 17.06 -9.11
N LYS A 369 -11.56 16.05 -9.30
CA LYS A 369 -10.27 15.94 -8.62
C LYS A 369 -9.16 15.56 -9.60
N ASN A 370 -8.06 16.29 -9.54
CA ASN A 370 -6.81 15.91 -10.19
C ASN A 370 -5.69 15.95 -9.17
N VAL A 371 -4.76 15.00 -9.26
CA VAL A 371 -3.71 14.83 -8.25
C VAL A 371 -2.33 15.14 -8.79
N SER A 372 -2.15 15.09 -10.11
CA SER A 372 -0.91 15.47 -10.80
C SER A 372 -1.12 15.46 -12.32
N ALA A 373 -0.53 16.42 -13.01
CA ALA A 373 -0.42 16.50 -14.46
C ALA A 373 0.70 15.60 -15.01
N LEU A 374 1.67 15.21 -14.17
CA LEU A 374 2.76 14.33 -14.54
C LEU A 374 2.27 12.94 -14.95
N ASN A 375 1.21 12.42 -14.33
CA ASN A 375 0.68 11.10 -14.68
C ASN A 375 0.27 10.97 -16.16
N PRO A 376 -0.70 11.76 -16.67
CA PRO A 376 -1.04 11.74 -18.09
C PRO A 376 0.10 12.20 -19.00
N LEU A 377 1.03 13.04 -18.52
CA LEU A 377 2.18 13.48 -19.31
C LEU A 377 3.18 12.33 -19.55
N GLU A 378 3.46 11.52 -18.54
CA GLU A 378 4.28 10.31 -18.66
C GLU A 378 3.64 9.33 -19.64
N ILE A 379 2.33 9.10 -19.51
CA ILE A 379 1.58 8.24 -20.45
C ILE A 379 1.75 8.76 -21.88
N ALA A 380 1.56 10.07 -22.10
CA ALA A 380 1.70 10.65 -23.43
C ALA A 380 3.12 10.48 -24.00
N LEU A 381 4.17 10.60 -23.18
CA LEU A 381 5.56 10.44 -23.60
C LEU A 381 5.94 8.98 -23.88
N LEU A 382 5.63 8.06 -22.97
CA LEU A 382 6.03 6.65 -23.09
C LEU A 382 5.19 5.92 -24.13
N ASN A 383 3.87 6.14 -24.14
CA ASN A 383 2.95 5.55 -25.11
C ASN A 383 2.95 6.29 -26.46
N ASP A 384 3.64 7.44 -26.53
CA ASP A 384 3.72 8.29 -27.70
C ASP A 384 2.33 8.62 -28.26
N ASN A 385 1.49 9.16 -27.37
CA ASN A 385 0.05 9.30 -27.58
C ASN A 385 -0.39 10.77 -27.50
N ARG A 386 -0.50 11.41 -28.67
CA ARG A 386 -0.94 12.80 -28.84
C ARG A 386 -2.31 13.06 -28.23
N THR A 387 -3.25 12.12 -28.35
CA THR A 387 -4.61 12.27 -27.80
C THR A 387 -4.59 12.40 -26.28
N ILE A 388 -3.77 11.60 -25.59
CA ILE A 388 -3.60 11.70 -24.14
C ILE A 388 -3.03 13.06 -23.76
N TYR A 389 -2.02 13.54 -24.49
CA TYR A 389 -1.45 14.86 -24.23
C TYR A 389 -2.50 15.97 -24.35
N GLU A 390 -3.23 16.02 -25.48
CA GLU A 390 -4.15 17.10 -25.80
C GLU A 390 -5.41 17.11 -24.93
N ARG A 391 -5.94 15.91 -24.60
CA ARG A 391 -7.22 15.73 -23.90
C ARG A 391 -7.11 15.42 -22.41
N ARG A 392 -5.91 15.08 -21.91
CA ARG A 392 -5.68 14.78 -20.49
C ARG A 392 -4.52 15.59 -19.93
N ALA A 393 -3.31 15.42 -20.44
CA ALA A 393 -2.11 16.00 -19.84
C ALA A 393 -2.15 17.53 -19.79
N ARG A 394 -2.37 18.19 -20.93
CA ARG A 394 -2.44 19.66 -20.98
C ARG A 394 -3.62 20.22 -20.17
N PRO A 395 -4.87 19.74 -20.31
CA PRO A 395 -5.97 20.22 -19.48
C PRO A 395 -5.70 20.07 -17.97
N ILE A 396 -5.09 18.96 -17.54
CA ILE A 396 -4.75 18.74 -16.14
C ILE A 396 -3.59 19.66 -15.72
N LEU A 397 -2.58 19.90 -16.57
CA LEU A 397 -1.53 20.90 -16.31
C LEU A 397 -2.13 22.28 -16.08
N GLU A 398 -3.03 22.73 -16.97
CA GLU A 398 -3.75 24.00 -16.82
C GLU A 398 -4.57 24.03 -15.52
N TYR A 399 -5.20 22.91 -15.14
CA TYR A 399 -5.88 22.78 -13.85
C TYR A 399 -4.91 22.96 -12.67
N MET A 400 -3.78 22.26 -12.66
CA MET A 400 -2.80 22.28 -11.57
C MET A 400 -2.18 23.68 -11.37
N LEU A 401 -2.06 24.46 -12.45
CA LEU A 401 -1.56 25.84 -12.42
C LEU A 401 -2.57 26.85 -11.89
N SER A 402 -3.87 26.61 -12.06
CA SER A 402 -4.91 27.62 -11.80
C SER A 402 -5.76 27.37 -10.57
N ARG A 403 -6.03 26.11 -10.19
CA ARG A 403 -6.92 25.81 -9.06
C ARG A 403 -6.18 26.01 -7.73
N GLU A 404 -6.92 26.40 -6.69
CA GLU A 404 -6.37 26.54 -5.32
C GLU A 404 -6.11 25.18 -4.64
N LYS A 405 -6.96 24.18 -4.92
CA LYS A 405 -6.91 22.82 -4.33
C LYS A 405 -6.95 21.75 -5.43
N PHE A 406 -6.55 20.52 -5.08
CA PHE A 406 -6.71 19.34 -5.94
C PHE A 406 -8.18 18.95 -6.16
N LEU A 407 -9.04 19.28 -5.19
CA LEU A 407 -10.49 19.06 -5.26
C LEU A 407 -11.19 20.38 -5.58
N PHE A 408 -11.92 20.39 -6.69
CA PHE A 408 -12.64 21.56 -7.20
C PHE A 408 -14.12 21.24 -7.38
N SER A 409 -15.00 22.17 -7.03
CA SER A 409 -16.42 22.07 -7.37
C SER A 409 -16.97 23.43 -7.69
N ALA A 410 -17.63 23.63 -8.83
CA ALA A 410 -18.27 24.90 -9.15
C ALA A 410 -19.51 25.22 -8.27
N ASP A 411 -19.98 24.29 -7.43
CA ASP A 411 -21.12 24.50 -6.54
C ASP A 411 -20.70 25.20 -5.24
N SER A 412 -21.22 26.40 -4.96
CA SER A 412 -20.95 27.15 -3.71
C SER A 412 -21.46 26.46 -2.45
N THR A 413 -22.35 25.50 -2.56
CA THR A 413 -23.00 24.85 -1.43
C THR A 413 -22.32 23.53 -1.03
N GLN A 414 -21.44 23.01 -1.89
CA GLN A 414 -20.69 21.79 -1.58
C GLN A 414 -19.70 22.03 -0.43
N ARG A 415 -19.71 21.14 0.57
CA ARG A 415 -18.87 21.23 1.78
C ARG A 415 -18.14 19.93 2.11
N ILE A 416 -18.56 18.80 1.55
CA ILE A 416 -17.97 17.48 1.84
C ILE A 416 -16.50 17.48 1.37
N GLN A 417 -15.58 17.15 2.28
CA GLN A 417 -14.12 17.18 2.05
C GLN A 417 -13.55 18.54 1.58
N TYR A 418 -14.27 19.64 1.82
CA TYR A 418 -13.77 21.02 1.66
C TYR A 418 -13.20 21.37 0.27
N PRO A 419 -13.92 21.13 -0.85
CA PRO A 419 -13.48 21.52 -2.18
C PRO A 419 -13.28 23.04 -2.28
N SER A 420 -12.33 23.47 -3.09
CA SER A 420 -12.21 24.89 -3.45
C SER A 420 -13.01 25.21 -4.71
N ARG A 421 -13.45 26.45 -4.77
CA ARG A 421 -13.99 27.09 -5.96
C ARG A 421 -13.02 28.03 -6.63
N ARG A 422 -11.92 28.38 -5.96
CA ARG A 422 -11.08 29.52 -6.34
C ARG A 422 -10.07 29.12 -7.40
N LEU A 423 -9.78 30.08 -8.27
CA LEU A 423 -8.68 29.98 -9.23
C LEU A 423 -7.43 30.69 -8.68
N ASN A 424 -7.09 30.39 -7.41
CA ASN A 424 -5.96 30.96 -6.66
C ASN A 424 -4.76 29.99 -6.63
N GLY A 425 -4.46 29.41 -7.79
CA GLY A 425 -3.37 28.44 -7.96
C GLY A 425 -1.95 29.04 -7.86
N PRO A 426 -0.93 28.19 -8.04
CA PRO A 426 -1.05 26.78 -8.39
C PRO A 426 -1.46 25.89 -7.21
N CYS A 427 -2.24 24.83 -7.47
CA CYS A 427 -2.37 23.71 -6.53
C CYS A 427 -1.25 22.68 -6.73
N ALA A 428 -0.46 22.77 -7.80
CA ALA A 428 0.77 22.00 -7.95
C ALA A 428 1.70 22.16 -6.73
N PRO A 429 2.21 21.05 -6.14
CA PRO A 429 3.27 21.11 -5.15
C PRO A 429 4.61 21.51 -5.80
N ILE A 430 5.61 21.81 -4.97
CA ILE A 430 6.94 22.25 -5.42
C ILE A 430 7.60 21.17 -6.30
N SER A 431 7.51 19.90 -5.87
CA SER A 431 8.01 18.75 -6.63
C SER A 431 7.40 18.67 -8.04
N GLU A 432 6.08 18.84 -8.18
CA GLU A 432 5.37 18.83 -9.45
C GLU A 432 5.87 19.96 -10.36
N LEU A 433 6.02 21.18 -9.83
CA LEU A 433 6.50 22.33 -10.61
C LEU A 433 7.94 22.12 -11.08
N THR A 434 8.82 21.61 -10.22
CA THR A 434 10.22 21.33 -10.59
C THR A 434 10.33 20.17 -11.57
N THR A 435 9.54 19.11 -11.41
CA THR A 435 9.53 17.98 -12.34
C THR A 435 8.98 18.39 -13.70
N LEU A 436 7.92 19.21 -13.75
CA LEU A 436 7.41 19.75 -15.02
C LEU A 436 8.47 20.56 -15.75
N TYR A 437 9.26 21.37 -15.03
CA TYR A 437 10.38 22.12 -15.61
C TYR A 437 11.41 21.19 -16.27
N GLU A 438 11.83 20.14 -15.56
CA GLU A 438 12.78 19.15 -16.08
C GLU A 438 12.23 18.36 -17.27
N VAL A 439 10.97 17.91 -17.18
CA VAL A 439 10.32 17.11 -18.23
C VAL A 439 10.12 17.92 -19.51
N PHE A 440 9.78 19.20 -19.38
CA PHE A 440 9.71 20.12 -20.52
C PHE A 440 11.08 20.62 -20.99
N GLN A 441 12.19 19.99 -20.61
CA GLN A 441 13.52 20.36 -21.08
C GLN A 441 13.88 21.81 -20.74
N GLU A 442 13.52 22.25 -19.53
CA GLU A 442 13.92 23.54 -18.95
C GLU A 442 13.39 24.77 -19.70
N LYS A 443 12.42 24.60 -20.62
CA LYS A 443 11.93 25.65 -21.54
C LYS A 443 10.85 26.58 -20.98
N ASP A 444 10.31 26.25 -19.81
CA ASP A 444 9.27 27.00 -19.10
C ASP A 444 9.77 27.53 -17.73
N PRO A 445 10.72 28.50 -17.68
CA PRO A 445 11.31 29.01 -16.44
C PRO A 445 10.33 29.50 -15.37
N PHE A 446 9.10 29.87 -15.74
CA PHE A 446 8.07 30.28 -14.80
C PHE A 446 7.75 29.19 -13.77
N LEU A 447 7.87 27.91 -14.13
CA LEU A 447 7.62 26.79 -13.24
C LEU A 447 8.56 26.81 -12.02
N VAL A 448 9.87 27.01 -12.25
CA VAL A 448 10.86 27.14 -11.16
C VAL A 448 10.64 28.43 -10.36
N ARG A 449 10.23 29.53 -11.00
CA ARG A 449 9.90 30.77 -10.29
C ARG A 449 8.69 30.57 -9.35
N LEU A 450 7.65 29.88 -9.80
CA LEU A 450 6.51 29.51 -8.97
C LEU A 450 6.93 28.57 -7.83
N ALA A 451 7.77 27.56 -8.13
CA ALA A 451 8.29 26.64 -7.11
C ALA A 451 9.04 27.37 -5.99
N ARG A 452 9.87 28.37 -6.34
CA ARG A 452 10.56 29.22 -5.35
C ARG A 452 9.60 30.08 -4.53
N GLN A 453 8.52 30.59 -5.13
CA GLN A 453 7.49 31.34 -4.38
C GLN A 453 6.73 30.44 -3.41
N GLU A 454 6.36 29.24 -3.85
CA GLU A 454 5.69 28.24 -3.01
C GLU A 454 6.61 27.77 -1.86
N TYR A 455 7.92 27.69 -2.09
CA TYR A 455 8.90 27.37 -1.03
C TYR A 455 8.87 28.36 0.13
N GLU A 456 8.59 29.64 -0.14
CA GLU A 456 8.57 30.72 0.84
C GLU A 456 7.24 30.88 1.58
N THR A 457 6.24 30.04 1.26
CA THR A 457 4.88 30.18 1.78
C THR A 457 4.35 28.84 2.33
N SER A 458 3.12 28.86 2.84
CA SER A 458 2.37 27.66 3.18
C SER A 458 1.08 27.61 2.37
N ARG A 459 0.57 26.41 2.08
CA ARG A 459 -0.68 26.20 1.33
C ARG A 459 -1.57 25.16 1.99
N VAL A 460 -2.82 25.13 1.54
CA VAL A 460 -3.77 24.05 1.82
C VAL A 460 -4.24 23.52 0.47
N ARG A 461 -3.73 22.36 0.05
CA ARG A 461 -3.99 21.79 -1.29
C ARG A 461 -5.02 20.66 -1.27
N ASN A 462 -5.04 19.89 -0.19
CA ASN A 462 -5.91 18.73 -0.01
C ASN A 462 -6.56 18.76 1.37
N LEU A 463 -7.88 18.51 1.42
CA LEU A 463 -8.69 18.71 2.63
C LEU A 463 -8.38 20.10 3.22
N ASP A 464 -8.25 20.21 4.54
CA ASP A 464 -7.79 21.43 5.23
C ASP A 464 -6.43 21.24 5.93
N VAL A 465 -5.56 20.42 5.34
CA VAL A 465 -4.20 20.20 5.87
C VAL A 465 -3.27 21.32 5.37
N ARG A 466 -2.62 22.01 6.31
CA ARG A 466 -1.62 23.03 6.01
C ARG A 466 -0.26 22.38 5.71
N GLU A 467 0.30 22.71 4.56
CA GLU A 467 1.60 22.26 4.07
C GLU A 467 2.59 23.44 4.07
N GLU A 468 3.75 23.24 4.69
CA GLU A 468 4.83 24.22 4.68
C GLU A 468 5.70 24.08 3.43
N GLY A 469 6.07 25.20 2.80
CA GLY A 469 6.96 25.22 1.64
C GLY A 469 8.40 24.85 2.01
N ARG A 470 8.94 25.40 3.10
CA ARG A 470 10.32 25.17 3.55
C ARG A 470 10.49 23.83 4.27
N THR A 471 10.53 22.74 3.50
CA THR A 471 10.90 21.41 3.98
C THR A 471 12.19 20.93 3.32
N TRP A 472 12.86 19.97 3.95
CA TRP A 472 14.09 19.37 3.38
C TRP A 472 13.81 18.63 2.06
N LYS A 473 12.60 18.08 1.91
CA LYS A 473 12.13 17.43 0.67
C LYS A 473 11.97 18.43 -0.46
N ASN A 474 11.30 19.55 -0.17
CA ASN A 474 11.13 20.62 -1.16
C ASN A 474 12.47 21.28 -1.53
N ALA A 475 13.41 21.36 -0.59
CA ALA A 475 14.78 21.78 -0.89
C ALA A 475 15.47 20.80 -1.84
N LEU A 476 15.32 19.48 -1.67
CA LEU A 476 15.85 18.49 -2.61
C LEU A 476 15.31 18.70 -4.03
N HIS A 477 14.00 18.91 -4.17
CA HIS A 477 13.38 19.16 -5.48
C HIS A 477 13.87 20.45 -6.13
N LEU A 478 14.00 21.54 -5.36
CA LEU A 478 14.58 22.78 -5.86
C LEU A 478 16.06 22.62 -6.24
N PHE A 479 16.84 21.84 -5.49
CA PHE A 479 18.22 21.53 -5.88
C PHE A 479 18.26 20.82 -7.23
N ARG A 480 17.45 19.78 -7.44
CA ARG A 480 17.44 19.06 -8.72
C ARG A 480 17.15 19.98 -9.91
N ALA A 481 16.16 20.85 -9.78
CA ALA A 481 15.78 21.77 -10.86
C ALA A 481 16.69 23.00 -11.05
N THR A 482 17.51 23.37 -10.05
CA THR A 482 18.29 24.62 -10.10
C THR A 482 19.79 24.42 -9.99
N GLN A 483 20.22 23.23 -9.57
CA GLN A 483 21.60 22.88 -9.21
C GLN A 483 22.22 23.81 -8.15
N ASP A 484 21.41 24.57 -7.41
CA ASP A 484 21.87 25.45 -6.33
C ASP A 484 22.19 24.62 -5.08
N SER A 485 23.49 24.45 -4.84
CA SER A 485 24.03 23.70 -3.70
C SER A 485 23.53 24.17 -2.33
N THR A 486 22.96 25.37 -2.22
CA THR A 486 22.32 25.84 -0.98
C THR A 486 21.15 24.96 -0.59
N PHE A 487 20.28 24.64 -1.55
CA PHE A 487 19.15 23.76 -1.29
C PHE A 487 19.58 22.32 -1.00
N LEU A 488 20.65 21.83 -1.64
CA LEU A 488 21.18 20.50 -1.31
C LEU A 488 21.67 20.43 0.14
N ARG A 489 22.43 21.45 0.60
CA ARG A 489 22.88 21.52 2.00
C ARG A 489 21.70 21.58 2.96
N GLU A 490 20.64 22.30 2.63
CA GLU A 490 19.42 22.36 3.44
C GLU A 490 18.67 21.02 3.47
N ALA A 491 18.55 20.35 2.32
CA ALA A 491 17.94 19.03 2.22
C ALA A 491 18.70 18.01 3.07
N MET A 492 20.03 17.92 2.92
CA MET A 492 20.88 17.00 3.68
C MET A 492 20.80 17.28 5.18
N ARG A 493 20.95 18.55 5.59
CA ARG A 493 20.86 18.94 7.01
C ARG A 493 19.50 18.57 7.62
N GLY A 494 18.41 18.82 6.89
CA GLY A 494 17.07 18.51 7.35
C GLY A 494 16.77 17.01 7.37
N ALA A 495 17.29 16.25 6.39
CA ALA A 495 17.20 14.79 6.37
C ALA A 495 18.02 14.15 7.50
N ASP A 496 19.22 14.67 7.79
CA ASP A 496 20.04 14.19 8.91
C ASP A 496 19.36 14.43 10.26
N ALA A 497 18.76 15.61 10.44
CA ALA A 497 17.95 15.90 11.62
C ALA A 497 16.71 15.00 11.71
N TYR A 498 16.07 14.70 10.58
CA TYR A 498 14.94 13.78 10.49
C TYR A 498 15.34 12.35 10.87
N ILE A 499 16.45 11.83 10.34
CA ILE A 499 16.98 10.49 10.66
C ILE A 499 17.23 10.38 12.16
N ALA A 500 17.94 11.34 12.76
CA ALA A 500 18.24 11.34 14.19
C ALA A 500 16.96 11.33 15.05
N ALA A 501 15.95 12.10 14.65
CA ALA A 501 14.72 12.28 15.42
C ALA A 501 13.68 11.15 15.22
N ARG A 502 13.65 10.51 14.04
CA ARG A 502 12.56 9.62 13.64
C ARG A 502 12.98 8.19 13.32
N ILE A 503 14.24 7.96 12.96
CA ILE A 503 14.74 6.61 12.61
C ILE A 503 15.65 6.09 13.71
N ASP A 504 16.67 6.85 14.09
CA ASP A 504 17.58 6.48 15.19
C ASP A 504 16.87 6.48 16.55
N SER A 505 15.74 7.20 16.63
CA SER A 505 14.83 7.22 17.77
C SER A 505 13.47 6.63 17.35
N PRO A 506 13.15 5.38 17.73
CA PRO A 506 11.87 4.76 17.42
C PRO A 506 10.68 5.55 18.00
N ALA A 507 9.58 5.63 17.24
CA ALA A 507 8.40 6.36 17.70
C ALA A 507 7.76 5.68 18.93
N THR A 508 7.52 6.47 19.98
CA THR A 508 6.86 6.02 21.23
C THR A 508 5.37 6.32 21.26
N ASP A 509 4.89 7.21 20.38
CA ASP A 509 3.49 7.61 20.28
C ASP A 509 3.13 8.03 18.82
N PHE A 510 1.95 8.61 18.67
CA PHE A 510 1.41 9.11 17.40
C PHE A 510 1.47 10.64 17.29
N SER A 511 2.55 11.25 17.79
CA SER A 511 2.78 12.70 17.72
C SER A 511 3.91 13.12 16.76
N ASP A 512 4.24 12.26 15.78
CA ASP A 512 5.29 12.53 14.78
C ASP A 512 4.96 13.79 13.96
N PRO A 513 5.74 14.88 14.10
CA PRO A 513 5.50 16.13 13.39
C PRO A 513 5.71 15.99 11.87
N ALA A 514 6.46 14.98 11.43
CA ALA A 514 6.74 14.73 10.02
C ALA A 514 5.71 13.78 9.38
N ALA A 515 4.77 13.20 10.13
CA ALA A 515 3.78 12.27 9.59
C ALA A 515 2.92 12.91 8.48
N GLY A 516 2.56 14.21 8.64
CA GLY A 516 1.59 14.89 7.77
C GLY A 516 0.14 14.49 8.07
N GLY A 517 -0.11 13.92 9.26
CA GLY A 517 -1.40 13.36 9.71
C GLY A 517 -1.41 11.82 9.71
N PHE A 518 -1.91 11.21 10.79
CA PHE A 518 -2.02 9.75 10.93
C PHE A 518 -3.34 9.23 10.36
N PHE A 519 -3.40 9.19 9.03
CA PHE A 519 -4.48 8.52 8.30
C PHE A 519 -3.91 7.42 7.40
N PHE A 520 -3.12 7.77 6.38
CA PHE A 520 -2.45 6.81 5.50
C PHE A 520 -1.22 6.18 6.15
N TRP A 521 -0.85 4.97 5.71
CA TRP A 521 0.32 4.25 6.21
C TRP A 521 1.64 4.99 6.03
N THR A 522 1.75 5.84 5.02
CA THR A 522 2.90 6.74 4.78
C THR A 522 3.07 7.84 5.85
N GLY A 523 2.06 8.03 6.71
CA GLY A 523 2.15 8.83 7.93
C GLY A 523 2.66 8.04 9.14
N PHE A 524 2.48 6.71 9.15
CA PHE A 524 2.94 5.86 10.27
C PHE A 524 4.38 5.37 10.08
N ALA A 525 4.80 5.11 8.84
CA ALA A 525 6.16 4.74 8.48
C ALA A 525 7.07 5.98 8.26
N PRO A 526 8.39 5.85 8.44
CA PRO A 526 9.34 6.90 8.07
C PRO A 526 9.24 7.33 6.60
N LYS A 527 9.76 8.50 6.24
CA LYS A 527 9.75 9.08 4.87
C LYS A 527 10.75 8.38 3.93
N TRP A 528 10.59 7.07 3.78
CA TRP A 528 11.52 6.19 3.10
C TRP A 528 11.66 6.48 1.60
N ILE A 529 10.59 6.91 0.93
CA ILE A 529 10.63 7.34 -0.47
C ILE A 529 11.51 8.59 -0.62
N ASP A 530 11.24 9.62 0.18
CA ASP A 530 11.99 10.88 0.14
C ASP A 530 13.48 10.71 0.51
N LEU A 531 13.78 9.80 1.45
CA LEU A 531 15.14 9.42 1.82
C LEU A 531 15.84 8.65 0.69
N LEU A 532 15.11 7.80 -0.04
CA LEU A 532 15.65 7.11 -1.21
C LEU A 532 15.96 8.11 -2.34
N GLU A 533 15.08 9.07 -2.59
CA GLU A 533 15.33 10.17 -3.54
C GLU A 533 16.65 10.90 -3.22
N LEU A 534 16.90 11.16 -1.93
CA LEU A 534 18.11 11.82 -1.48
C LEU A 534 19.35 10.94 -1.65
N TYR A 535 19.24 9.63 -1.37
CA TYR A 535 20.31 8.66 -1.68
C TYR A 535 20.63 8.64 -3.17
N GLU A 536 19.64 8.55 -4.04
CA GLU A 536 19.85 8.51 -5.49
C GLU A 536 20.48 9.81 -6.02
N THR A 537 20.28 10.93 -5.32
CA THR A 537 20.87 12.23 -5.67
C THR A 537 22.31 12.38 -5.15
N THR A 538 22.63 11.80 -3.99
CA THR A 538 23.89 12.07 -3.28
C THR A 538 24.87 10.90 -3.25
N GLY A 539 24.38 9.67 -3.41
CA GLY A 539 25.13 8.42 -3.20
C GLY A 539 25.44 8.10 -1.73
N GLU A 540 24.92 8.86 -0.77
CA GLU A 540 25.33 8.71 0.63
C GLU A 540 24.54 7.59 1.34
N GLU A 541 25.24 6.52 1.72
CA GLU A 541 24.65 5.29 2.26
C GLU A 541 23.74 5.47 3.49
N ARG A 542 23.93 6.53 4.28
CA ARG A 542 23.08 6.76 5.46
C ARG A 542 21.62 6.98 5.07
N TYR A 543 21.37 7.62 3.93
CA TYR A 543 20.01 7.82 3.41
C TYR A 543 19.41 6.51 2.89
N LEU A 544 20.22 5.64 2.27
CA LEU A 544 19.78 4.31 1.85
C LEU A 544 19.40 3.43 3.05
N LYS A 545 20.23 3.38 4.09
CA LYS A 545 19.96 2.61 5.32
C LYS A 545 18.68 3.09 6.01
N ALA A 546 18.51 4.41 6.08
CA ALA A 546 17.31 5.06 6.60
C ALA A 546 16.05 4.73 5.77
N ALA A 547 16.14 4.80 4.44
CA ALA A 547 15.05 4.43 3.54
C ALA A 547 14.67 2.95 3.68
N HIS A 548 15.67 2.05 3.70
CA HIS A 548 15.46 0.62 3.88
C HIS A 548 14.74 0.31 5.20
N ARG A 549 15.15 0.93 6.32
CA ARG A 549 14.45 0.76 7.61
C ARG A 549 13.00 1.22 7.55
N GLY A 550 12.72 2.36 6.93
CA GLY A 550 11.35 2.85 6.79
C GLY A 550 10.47 1.96 5.91
N ALA A 551 11.02 1.41 4.82
CA ALA A 551 10.34 0.44 3.98
C ALA A 551 10.03 -0.87 4.71
N ARG A 552 10.97 -1.38 5.53
CA ARG A 552 10.75 -2.57 6.38
C ARG A 552 9.67 -2.36 7.43
N LEU A 553 9.55 -1.16 8.00
CA LEU A 553 8.42 -0.84 8.88
C LEU A 553 7.10 -0.81 8.09
N TYR A 554 7.11 -0.28 6.86
CA TYR A 554 5.92 -0.28 6.00
C TYR A 554 5.42 -1.69 5.66
N THR A 555 6.30 -2.70 5.58
CA THR A 555 5.86 -4.09 5.31
C THR A 555 4.91 -4.64 6.37
N GLN A 556 4.90 -4.06 7.58
CA GLN A 556 3.99 -4.46 8.66
C GLN A 556 2.50 -4.17 8.38
N TYR A 557 2.19 -3.43 7.32
CA TYR A 557 0.83 -3.17 6.84
C TYR A 557 0.39 -4.09 5.69
N LEU A 558 1.28 -4.93 5.15
CA LEU A 558 1.04 -5.73 3.95
C LEU A 558 0.61 -7.15 4.28
N TRP A 559 -0.34 -7.69 3.53
CA TRP A 559 -0.84 -9.05 3.74
C TRP A 559 0.19 -10.12 3.34
N PHE A 560 0.40 -11.09 4.23
CA PHE A 560 1.20 -12.30 3.99
C PHE A 560 0.44 -13.61 4.29
N CYS A 561 -0.78 -13.49 4.77
CA CYS A 561 -1.65 -14.57 5.20
C CYS A 561 -3.10 -14.27 4.78
N PRO A 562 -4.05 -15.21 4.91
CA PRO A 562 -3.87 -16.63 5.28
C PRO A 562 -3.02 -17.40 4.26
N GLN A 563 -2.58 -18.61 4.61
CA GLN A 563 -1.84 -19.46 3.67
C GLN A 563 -2.71 -19.72 2.44
N VAL A 564 -2.19 -19.44 1.25
CA VAL A 564 -2.91 -19.68 -0.01
C VAL A 564 -2.92 -21.17 -0.29
N PRO A 565 -4.09 -21.82 -0.37
CA PRO A 565 -4.16 -23.25 -0.64
C PRO A 565 -3.83 -23.55 -2.11
N ASP A 566 -3.23 -24.72 -2.35
CA ASP A 566 -3.03 -25.26 -3.70
C ASP A 566 -4.31 -25.95 -4.19
N SER A 567 -5.37 -25.16 -4.35
CA SER A 567 -6.69 -25.63 -4.77
C SER A 567 -7.42 -24.56 -5.57
N SER A 568 -8.44 -24.99 -6.32
CA SER A 568 -9.40 -24.08 -6.94
C SER A 568 -10.48 -23.66 -5.94
N ILE A 569 -10.99 -22.44 -6.11
CA ILE A 569 -12.06 -21.83 -5.32
C ILE A 569 -13.20 -21.47 -6.27
N VAL A 570 -14.44 -21.80 -5.87
CA VAL A 570 -15.64 -21.38 -6.57
C VAL A 570 -15.94 -19.93 -6.22
N VAL A 571 -16.12 -19.09 -7.24
CA VAL A 571 -16.56 -17.69 -7.11
C VAL A 571 -17.87 -17.46 -7.85
N ASN A 572 -18.63 -16.44 -7.42
CA ASN A 572 -19.94 -16.08 -7.95
C ASN A 572 -20.92 -17.29 -8.02
N PRO A 573 -21.07 -18.07 -6.93
CA PRO A 573 -21.71 -19.39 -6.97
C PRO A 573 -23.17 -19.37 -7.42
N ASP A 574 -23.84 -18.23 -7.25
CA ASP A 574 -25.24 -17.94 -7.55
C ASP A 574 -25.45 -17.15 -8.85
N GLY A 575 -24.39 -16.95 -9.65
CA GLY A 575 -24.45 -16.17 -10.88
C GLY A 575 -24.43 -14.66 -10.65
N LYS A 576 -24.10 -14.19 -9.44
CA LYS A 576 -24.03 -12.77 -9.08
C LYS A 576 -22.65 -12.40 -8.59
N ALA A 577 -22.25 -11.17 -8.90
CA ALA A 577 -21.05 -10.58 -8.32
C ALA A 577 -21.32 -10.22 -6.85
N PRO A 578 -20.30 -10.27 -5.98
CA PRO A 578 -20.48 -9.84 -4.61
C PRO A 578 -20.77 -8.34 -4.57
N TYR A 579 -21.66 -7.94 -3.65
CA TYR A 579 -22.23 -6.60 -3.66
C TYR A 579 -21.68 -5.75 -2.52
N TYR A 580 -20.85 -4.76 -2.85
CA TYR A 580 -20.29 -3.86 -1.86
C TYR A 580 -21.38 -3.02 -1.18
N PHE A 581 -21.48 -3.12 0.15
CA PHE A 581 -22.54 -2.49 0.94
C PHE A 581 -22.64 -0.97 0.74
N TYR A 582 -21.51 -0.27 0.63
CA TYR A 582 -21.48 1.18 0.43
C TYR A 582 -22.15 1.55 -0.90
N LEU A 583 -21.80 0.86 -1.98
CA LEU A 583 -22.38 1.08 -3.30
C LEU A 583 -23.87 0.72 -3.33
N LYS A 584 -24.27 -0.32 -2.56
CA LYS A 584 -25.69 -0.64 -2.35
C LYS A 584 -26.46 0.52 -1.75
N GLN A 585 -25.94 1.14 -0.69
CA GLN A 585 -26.55 2.32 -0.08
C GLN A 585 -26.58 3.53 -1.02
N LYS A 586 -25.64 3.61 -1.96
CA LYS A 586 -25.59 4.63 -3.01
C LYS A 586 -26.47 4.31 -4.23
N GLY A 587 -27.24 3.22 -4.21
CA GLY A 587 -28.19 2.87 -5.26
C GLY A 587 -27.54 2.32 -6.54
N HIS A 588 -26.41 1.62 -6.42
CA HIS A 588 -25.84 0.88 -7.55
C HIS A 588 -26.70 -0.36 -7.85
N THR A 589 -26.46 -1.02 -8.98
CA THR A 589 -27.10 -2.29 -9.34
C THR A 589 -26.11 -3.43 -9.14
N GLN A 590 -26.56 -4.54 -8.53
CA GLN A 590 -25.73 -5.73 -8.40
C GLN A 590 -25.44 -6.32 -9.77
N MET A 591 -24.17 -6.59 -10.07
CA MET A 591 -23.74 -7.15 -11.35
C MET A 591 -24.07 -8.64 -11.46
N ASP A 592 -24.39 -9.08 -12.67
CA ASP A 592 -24.35 -10.50 -13.04
C ASP A 592 -22.89 -10.93 -13.21
N ALA A 593 -22.57 -12.13 -12.75
CA ALA A 593 -21.24 -12.71 -12.91
C ALA A 593 -21.33 -14.23 -12.99
N ALA A 594 -20.73 -14.82 -14.01
CA ALA A 594 -20.74 -16.27 -14.15
C ALA A 594 -20.06 -16.95 -12.95
N ARG A 595 -20.63 -18.09 -12.55
CA ARG A 595 -19.97 -19.01 -11.62
C ARG A 595 -18.67 -19.49 -12.27
N GLU A 596 -17.56 -19.35 -11.56
CA GLU A 596 -16.24 -19.75 -12.03
C GLU A 596 -15.53 -20.57 -10.95
N GLU A 597 -14.64 -21.46 -11.39
CA GLU A 597 -13.70 -22.18 -10.52
C GLU A 597 -12.29 -21.71 -10.89
N VAL A 598 -11.58 -21.11 -9.92
CA VAL A 598 -10.28 -20.46 -10.18
C VAL A 598 -9.25 -20.80 -9.12
N PRO A 599 -7.95 -20.90 -9.47
CA PRO A 599 -6.88 -21.11 -8.49
C PRO A 599 -6.90 -20.06 -7.38
N ALA A 600 -6.76 -20.50 -6.12
CA ALA A 600 -6.86 -19.62 -4.95
C ALA A 600 -5.88 -18.45 -4.97
N TRP A 601 -4.68 -18.64 -5.52
CA TRP A 601 -3.64 -17.61 -5.57
C TRP A 601 -4.09 -16.35 -6.33
N ARG A 602 -4.95 -16.47 -7.35
CA ARG A 602 -5.46 -15.33 -8.12
C ARG A 602 -6.26 -14.39 -7.25
N LEU A 603 -7.06 -14.97 -6.35
CA LEU A 603 -7.98 -14.29 -5.46
C LEU A 603 -7.30 -13.65 -4.24
N SER A 604 -5.99 -13.85 -4.06
CA SER A 604 -5.25 -13.46 -2.86
C SER A 604 -4.91 -11.95 -2.80
N GLU A 605 -5.05 -11.37 -1.62
CA GLU A 605 -4.68 -10.01 -1.25
C GLU A 605 -3.19 -9.86 -0.91
N ILE A 606 -2.43 -10.97 -0.83
CA ILE A 606 -1.02 -10.98 -0.42
C ILE A 606 -0.17 -9.99 -1.22
N GLY A 607 0.68 -9.22 -0.54
CA GLY A 607 1.52 -8.17 -1.12
C GLY A 607 0.85 -6.80 -1.23
N LEU A 608 -0.46 -6.70 -0.97
CA LEU A 608 -1.19 -5.44 -0.87
C LEU A 608 -1.41 -5.01 0.59
N SER A 609 -1.68 -3.73 0.81
CA SER A 609 -2.16 -3.20 2.10
C SER A 609 -3.62 -2.77 2.00
N PRO A 610 -4.37 -2.71 3.11
CA PRO A 610 -5.50 -1.78 3.22
C PRO A 610 -5.07 -0.34 2.91
N GLU A 611 -6.00 0.60 2.78
CA GLU A 611 -5.66 1.99 2.45
C GLU A 611 -5.04 2.75 3.64
N SER A 612 -5.68 2.69 4.80
CA SER A 612 -5.42 3.62 5.90
C SER A 612 -5.84 3.05 7.25
N SER A 613 -5.41 3.70 8.34
CA SER A 613 -5.79 3.33 9.70
C SER A 613 -7.30 3.43 9.96
N GLY A 614 -7.98 4.36 9.29
CA GLY A 614 -9.42 4.57 9.45
C GLY A 614 -10.27 3.59 8.63
N THR A 615 -9.79 3.17 7.45
CA THR A 615 -10.55 2.36 6.50
C THR A 615 -10.19 0.87 6.51
N CYS A 616 -9.08 0.47 7.17
CA CYS A 616 -8.67 -0.93 7.33
C CYS A 616 -9.62 -1.84 8.14
N THR A 617 -10.80 -1.34 8.52
CA THR A 617 -11.88 -2.15 9.10
C THR A 617 -12.78 -2.74 8.02
N GLY A 618 -12.88 -2.10 6.85
CA GLY A 618 -13.70 -2.55 5.73
C GLY A 618 -12.90 -2.77 4.44
N HIS A 619 -11.91 -1.93 4.15
CA HIS A 619 -10.97 -2.15 3.05
C HIS A 619 -9.94 -3.17 3.48
N ARG A 620 -9.97 -4.36 2.87
CA ARG A 620 -8.96 -5.40 3.11
C ARG A 620 -7.67 -5.07 2.38
N ALA A 621 -7.76 -4.68 1.11
CA ALA A 621 -6.60 -4.25 0.33
C ALA A 621 -6.98 -3.19 -0.71
N ILE A 622 -6.02 -2.40 -1.18
CA ILE A 622 -6.16 -1.50 -2.34
C ILE A 622 -5.26 -1.92 -3.50
N PHE A 623 -5.69 -1.69 -4.73
CA PHE A 623 -4.91 -2.00 -5.94
C PHE A 623 -3.84 -0.95 -6.26
N MET A 624 -3.85 0.20 -5.58
CA MET A 624 -2.84 1.25 -5.71
C MET A 624 -1.55 0.88 -4.94
N ALA A 625 -0.84 -0.11 -5.46
CA ALA A 625 0.36 -0.70 -4.85
C ALA A 625 1.66 0.04 -5.21
N ASN A 626 1.66 1.37 -5.12
CA ASN A 626 2.80 2.23 -5.47
C ASN A 626 4.08 1.86 -4.72
N HIS A 627 3.99 1.29 -3.51
CA HIS A 627 5.15 0.77 -2.79
C HIS A 627 5.96 -0.26 -3.58
N ALA A 628 5.35 -1.00 -4.51
CA ALA A 628 5.97 -2.12 -5.21
C ALA A 628 7.24 -1.72 -5.97
N ALA A 629 7.18 -0.64 -6.77
CA ALA A 629 8.34 -0.22 -7.55
C ALA A 629 9.46 0.32 -6.65
N TRP A 630 9.12 1.08 -5.62
CA TRP A 630 10.09 1.54 -4.62
C TRP A 630 10.76 0.40 -3.85
N PHE A 631 10.02 -0.67 -3.54
CA PHE A 631 10.55 -1.88 -2.92
C PHE A 631 11.52 -2.62 -3.85
N LEU A 632 11.24 -2.70 -5.15
CA LEU A 632 12.20 -3.25 -6.13
C LEU A 632 13.47 -2.40 -6.24
N ARG A 633 13.38 -1.07 -6.20
CA ARG A 633 14.57 -0.19 -6.16
C ARG A 633 15.42 -0.46 -4.93
N LEU A 634 14.79 -0.52 -3.76
CA LEU A 634 15.49 -0.83 -2.51
C LEU A 634 16.12 -2.22 -2.56
N ALA A 635 15.42 -3.23 -3.07
CA ALA A 635 15.96 -4.57 -3.24
C ALA A 635 17.21 -4.55 -4.15
N CYS A 636 17.18 -3.78 -5.25
CA CYS A 636 18.35 -3.60 -6.13
C CYS A 636 19.55 -2.99 -5.39
N TYR A 637 19.33 -1.98 -4.53
CA TYR A 637 20.42 -1.32 -3.80
C TYR A 637 20.89 -2.07 -2.56
N THR A 638 20.04 -2.87 -1.92
CA THR A 638 20.32 -3.47 -0.60
C THR A 638 20.46 -4.99 -0.63
N GLY A 639 19.98 -5.65 -1.69
CA GLY A 639 19.89 -7.11 -1.76
C GLY A 639 18.76 -7.72 -0.93
N ASP A 640 17.78 -6.92 -0.49
CA ASP A 640 16.63 -7.42 0.27
C ASP A 640 15.54 -8.02 -0.65
N ASP A 641 15.69 -9.30 -0.98
CA ASP A 641 14.79 -10.06 -1.85
C ASP A 641 13.35 -10.19 -1.31
N PHE A 642 13.14 -9.98 -0.01
CA PHE A 642 11.80 -9.96 0.58
C PHE A 642 10.97 -8.82 0.00
N LEU A 643 11.58 -7.63 -0.15
CA LEU A 643 10.94 -6.46 -0.75
C LEU A 643 10.62 -6.72 -2.24
N ALA A 644 11.52 -7.36 -2.98
CA ALA A 644 11.28 -7.73 -4.37
C ALA A 644 10.12 -8.74 -4.52
N THR A 645 10.07 -9.74 -3.63
CA THR A 645 9.00 -10.75 -3.60
C THR A 645 7.65 -10.14 -3.28
N ILE A 646 7.58 -9.19 -2.34
CA ILE A 646 6.38 -8.41 -2.04
C ILE A 646 5.91 -7.65 -3.27
N ALA A 647 6.82 -6.92 -3.92
CA ALA A 647 6.49 -6.09 -5.07
C ALA A 647 5.88 -6.92 -6.22
N LYS A 648 6.46 -8.08 -6.52
CA LYS A 648 5.92 -8.99 -7.55
C LYS A 648 4.52 -9.48 -7.19
N ASN A 649 4.32 -9.89 -5.93
CA ASN A 649 3.00 -10.32 -5.45
C ASN A 649 1.95 -9.19 -5.51
N ALA A 650 2.37 -7.94 -5.40
CA ALA A 650 1.48 -6.78 -5.43
C ALA A 650 0.96 -6.43 -6.83
N ILE A 651 1.69 -6.76 -7.90
CA ILE A 651 1.39 -6.29 -9.26
C ILE A 651 1.00 -7.41 -10.24
N ILE A 652 1.78 -8.49 -10.29
CA ILE A 652 1.72 -9.45 -11.39
C ILE A 652 0.44 -10.30 -11.36
N GLY A 653 -0.19 -10.47 -12.53
CA GLY A 653 -1.32 -11.39 -12.74
C GLY A 653 -2.64 -11.03 -12.05
N ARG A 654 -2.87 -9.76 -11.69
CA ARG A 654 -4.06 -9.35 -10.91
C ARG A 654 -5.25 -8.90 -11.72
N TYR A 655 -5.05 -8.25 -12.86
CA TYR A 655 -6.14 -7.62 -13.61
C TYR A 655 -5.74 -7.38 -15.07
N ARG A 656 -6.75 -7.26 -15.94
CA ARG A 656 -6.58 -7.01 -17.38
C ARG A 656 -6.92 -5.58 -17.80
N ASN A 657 -7.58 -4.82 -16.94
CA ASN A 657 -7.90 -3.41 -17.11
C ASN A 657 -7.96 -2.77 -15.71
N PHE A 658 -8.41 -1.52 -15.59
CA PHE A 658 -8.50 -0.82 -14.31
C PHE A 658 -9.44 -1.59 -13.36
N PRO A 659 -8.93 -2.11 -12.22
CA PRO A 659 -9.68 -3.07 -11.39
C PRO A 659 -10.65 -2.39 -10.42
N GLY A 660 -10.84 -1.07 -10.52
CA GLY A 660 -11.39 -0.26 -9.45
C GLY A 660 -10.39 -0.09 -8.30
N TYR A 661 -10.87 0.28 -7.12
CA TYR A 661 -9.99 0.78 -6.06
C TYR A 661 -9.52 -0.29 -5.07
N HIS A 662 -10.43 -1.10 -4.54
CA HIS A 662 -10.18 -1.94 -3.37
C HIS A 662 -10.67 -3.39 -3.51
N ILE A 663 -10.12 -4.26 -2.67
CA ILE A 663 -10.65 -5.57 -2.33
C ILE A 663 -11.35 -5.44 -0.98
N ASN A 664 -12.68 -5.57 -0.96
CA ASN A 664 -13.48 -5.46 0.28
C ASN A 664 -14.79 -6.27 0.24
N THR A 665 -14.97 -7.04 -0.82
CA THR A 665 -16.08 -7.97 -1.00
C THR A 665 -15.54 -9.39 -1.00
N ALA A 666 -16.46 -10.36 -0.99
CA ALA A 666 -16.10 -11.76 -1.12
C ALA A 666 -15.23 -11.99 -2.37
N ARG A 667 -14.36 -12.99 -2.32
CA ARG A 667 -13.43 -13.31 -3.41
C ARG A 667 -14.20 -13.51 -4.73
N THR A 668 -13.74 -12.82 -5.76
CA THR A 668 -14.34 -12.82 -7.10
C THR A 668 -13.29 -12.48 -8.16
N THR A 669 -13.55 -12.86 -9.41
CA THR A 669 -12.71 -12.54 -10.58
C THR A 669 -13.26 -11.37 -11.39
N VAL A 670 -14.37 -10.75 -10.96
CA VAL A 670 -15.06 -9.71 -11.75
C VAL A 670 -14.16 -8.51 -12.04
N TYR A 671 -13.37 -8.05 -11.06
CA TYR A 671 -12.43 -6.93 -11.28
C TYR A 671 -11.25 -7.28 -12.19
N GLU A 672 -11.02 -8.56 -12.50
CA GLU A 672 -9.94 -9.02 -13.37
C GLU A 672 -10.32 -8.96 -14.86
N LYS A 673 -11.59 -8.72 -15.18
CA LYS A 673 -12.12 -8.76 -16.55
C LYS A 673 -11.78 -7.49 -17.33
N GLU A 674 -11.61 -7.62 -18.64
CA GLU A 674 -11.22 -6.50 -19.53
C GLU A 674 -12.30 -5.43 -19.63
N ASP A 675 -13.56 -5.85 -19.59
CA ASP A 675 -14.76 -5.04 -19.73
C ASP A 675 -15.32 -4.56 -18.38
N TYR A 676 -14.71 -4.95 -17.26
CA TYR A 676 -15.14 -4.53 -15.93
C TYR A 676 -15.33 -3.00 -15.81
N PRO A 677 -14.33 -2.16 -16.14
CA PRO A 677 -14.48 -0.71 -16.03
C PRO A 677 -15.32 -0.07 -17.15
N LEU A 678 -15.76 -0.81 -18.17
CA LEU A 678 -16.46 -0.28 -19.36
C LEU A 678 -17.98 -0.20 -19.16
N GLN A 679 -18.39 0.22 -17.97
CA GLN A 679 -19.79 0.25 -17.53
C GLN A 679 -20.14 1.59 -16.91
N GLY A 680 -21.44 1.91 -16.86
CA GLY A 680 -21.92 3.11 -16.18
C GLY A 680 -21.56 3.07 -14.69
N HIS A 681 -21.32 4.22 -14.06
CA HIS A 681 -20.91 4.28 -12.66
C HIS A 681 -21.85 3.51 -11.71
N LYS A 682 -23.17 3.57 -11.96
CA LYS A 682 -24.19 2.86 -11.16
C LYS A 682 -24.31 1.37 -11.46
N GLU A 683 -23.65 0.88 -12.50
CA GLU A 683 -23.61 -0.55 -12.85
C GLU A 683 -22.45 -1.27 -12.17
N LEU A 684 -21.46 -0.54 -11.64
CA LEU A 684 -20.32 -1.08 -10.91
C LEU A 684 -20.71 -1.31 -9.44
N SER A 685 -20.68 -2.57 -8.96
CA SER A 685 -21.10 -2.92 -7.59
C SER A 685 -20.11 -3.75 -6.76
N VAL A 686 -19.02 -4.24 -7.35
CA VAL A 686 -18.02 -5.07 -6.67
C VAL A 686 -17.07 -4.26 -5.80
N ASN A 687 -16.54 -3.15 -6.33
CA ASN A 687 -15.72 -2.19 -5.60
C ASN A 687 -15.92 -0.76 -6.12
N SER A 688 -15.41 0.23 -5.38
CA SER A 688 -15.56 1.64 -5.72
C SER A 688 -14.60 2.08 -6.83
N PHE A 689 -14.94 3.18 -7.49
CA PHE A 689 -14.13 3.80 -8.54
C PHE A 689 -13.80 5.24 -8.18
N HIS A 690 -12.52 5.56 -8.04
CA HIS A 690 -12.04 6.93 -7.96
C HIS A 690 -11.36 7.26 -9.29
N TYR A 691 -12.06 8.02 -10.14
CA TYR A 691 -11.62 8.25 -11.53
C TYR A 691 -10.30 9.02 -11.62
N ASN A 692 -9.92 9.76 -10.58
CA ASN A 692 -8.62 10.42 -10.45
C ASN A 692 -7.45 9.44 -10.20
N HIS A 693 -7.70 8.14 -9.96
CA HIS A 693 -6.68 7.11 -9.77
C HIS A 693 -6.30 6.36 -11.05
N ILE A 694 -7.06 6.51 -12.14
CA ILE A 694 -6.86 5.73 -13.38
C ILE A 694 -5.46 6.00 -13.97
N MET A 695 -5.08 7.27 -14.14
CA MET A 695 -3.78 7.64 -14.69
C MET A 695 -2.62 7.35 -13.72
N PRO A 696 -2.74 7.63 -12.40
CA PRO A 696 -1.78 7.14 -11.41
C PRO A 696 -1.58 5.62 -11.41
N HIS A 697 -2.61 4.85 -11.77
CA HIS A 697 -2.49 3.40 -11.89
C HIS A 697 -1.66 3.01 -13.12
N VAL A 698 -1.73 3.76 -14.23
CA VAL A 698 -0.85 3.49 -15.37
C VAL A 698 0.61 3.79 -15.04
N THR A 699 0.89 4.92 -14.40
CA THR A 699 2.25 5.30 -14.02
C THR A 699 2.84 4.38 -12.97
N LEU A 700 2.05 3.90 -12.01
CA LEU A 700 2.38 2.78 -11.12
C LEU A 700 2.93 1.56 -11.90
N LEU A 701 2.24 1.15 -12.97
CA LEU A 701 2.60 -0.04 -13.73
C LEU A 701 3.82 0.20 -14.64
N TYR A 702 3.95 1.39 -15.22
CA TYR A 702 5.18 1.77 -15.94
C TYR A 702 6.39 1.79 -15.01
N ASP A 703 6.24 2.42 -13.84
CA ASP A 703 7.26 2.48 -12.81
C ASP A 703 7.72 1.06 -12.41
N TYR A 704 6.78 0.18 -12.07
CA TYR A 704 7.08 -1.22 -11.76
C TYR A 704 7.79 -1.93 -12.92
N LEU A 705 7.26 -1.82 -14.14
CA LEU A 705 7.79 -2.52 -15.32
C LEU A 705 9.23 -2.12 -15.65
N ILE A 706 9.54 -0.82 -15.59
CA ILE A 706 10.87 -0.28 -15.82
C ILE A 706 11.82 -0.67 -14.69
N THR A 707 11.34 -0.63 -13.44
CA THR A 707 12.14 -1.02 -12.28
C THR A 707 12.43 -2.52 -12.26
N ASP A 708 11.48 -3.38 -12.64
CA ASP A 708 11.67 -4.83 -12.79
C ASP A 708 12.77 -5.13 -13.82
N ALA A 709 12.80 -4.42 -14.94
CA ALA A 709 13.87 -4.54 -15.94
C ALA A 709 15.23 -4.06 -15.39
N CYS A 710 15.26 -2.96 -14.63
CA CYS A 710 16.48 -2.49 -13.96
C CYS A 710 17.00 -3.52 -12.94
N TYR A 711 16.11 -4.05 -12.10
CA TYR A 711 16.43 -5.06 -11.08
C TYR A 711 16.98 -6.34 -11.71
N ARG A 712 16.27 -6.93 -12.69
CA ARG A 712 16.69 -8.19 -13.34
C ARG A 712 17.94 -8.06 -14.22
N SER A 713 18.23 -6.85 -14.71
CA SER A 713 19.44 -6.58 -15.50
C SER A 713 20.62 -6.10 -14.65
N HIS A 714 20.47 -6.06 -13.32
CA HIS A 714 21.47 -5.52 -12.40
C HIS A 714 21.95 -4.11 -12.79
N GLY A 715 21.00 -3.25 -13.20
CA GLY A 715 21.25 -1.87 -13.60
C GLY A 715 21.81 -1.69 -15.02
N ALA A 716 21.98 -2.75 -15.81
CA ALA A 716 22.38 -2.64 -17.21
C ALA A 716 21.30 -1.98 -18.09
N ILE A 717 20.03 -2.03 -17.66
CA ILE A 717 18.94 -1.20 -18.18
C ILE A 717 18.63 -0.15 -17.11
N ARG A 718 18.88 1.12 -17.43
CA ARG A 718 18.67 2.24 -16.50
C ARG A 718 18.30 3.51 -17.25
N PHE A 719 17.26 4.19 -16.80
CA PHE A 719 16.79 5.43 -17.38
C PHE A 719 16.75 6.53 -16.33
N PRO A 720 17.07 7.79 -16.70
CA PRO A 720 16.82 8.94 -15.83
C PRO A 720 15.34 9.03 -15.47
N ASP A 721 15.09 9.48 -14.25
CA ASP A 721 13.75 9.62 -13.69
C ASP A 721 13.58 10.93 -12.94
N GLU A 722 12.32 11.32 -12.80
CA GLU A 722 11.90 12.40 -11.91
C GLU A 722 10.82 11.91 -10.94
N PHE A 723 10.40 12.76 -10.01
CA PHE A 723 9.44 12.38 -8.97
C PHE A 723 8.01 12.82 -9.30
N ILE A 724 7.07 11.89 -9.20
CA ILE A 724 5.63 12.14 -9.20
C ILE A 724 5.14 12.05 -7.76
N GLU A 725 4.94 13.20 -7.09
CA GLU A 725 4.50 13.23 -5.69
C GLU A 725 3.03 12.84 -5.53
N THR A 726 2.14 13.46 -6.31
CA THR A 726 0.67 13.37 -6.17
C THR A 726 0.19 13.64 -4.72
N TYR A 727 -0.56 12.71 -4.11
CA TYR A 727 -0.99 12.77 -2.71
C TYR A 727 -0.98 11.37 -2.08
N ALA A 728 -0.88 11.32 -0.75
CA ALA A 728 -0.95 10.08 0.03
C ALA A 728 0.14 9.06 -0.38
N TYR A 729 -0.26 7.90 -0.89
CA TYR A 729 0.62 6.81 -1.30
C TYR A 729 0.79 6.72 -2.83
N LEU A 730 0.18 7.62 -3.62
CA LEU A 730 0.16 7.55 -5.09
C LEU A 730 1.49 7.97 -5.77
N GLN A 731 2.60 7.83 -5.04
CA GLN A 731 3.93 8.29 -5.43
C GLN A 731 4.60 7.31 -6.40
N SER A 732 5.12 7.81 -7.51
CA SER A 732 5.83 7.03 -8.54
C SER A 732 7.02 7.82 -9.09
N LYS A 733 7.89 7.16 -9.86
CA LYS A 733 8.86 7.84 -10.73
C LYS A 733 8.24 8.20 -12.08
N PHE A 734 8.75 9.26 -12.69
CA PHE A 734 8.44 9.71 -14.05
C PHE A 734 9.58 9.34 -15.00
N TYR A 735 9.26 8.68 -16.11
CA TYR A 735 10.23 8.23 -17.11
C TYR A 735 10.02 8.82 -18.51
N GLY A 736 11.06 8.71 -19.35
CA GLY A 736 10.98 8.99 -20.79
C GLY A 736 11.39 10.41 -21.22
N HIS A 737 11.63 11.32 -20.27
CA HIS A 737 12.04 12.70 -20.56
C HIS A 737 13.49 12.86 -21.02
N ARG A 738 14.37 11.87 -20.76
CA ARG A 738 15.79 11.88 -21.14
C ARG A 738 16.23 10.47 -21.59
N PRO A 739 17.29 10.35 -22.42
CA PRO A 739 17.84 9.04 -22.78
C PRO A 739 18.50 8.36 -21.58
N GLY A 740 18.38 7.04 -21.53
CA GLY A 740 19.10 6.17 -20.60
C GLY A 740 20.07 5.24 -21.30
N THR A 741 20.43 4.16 -20.62
CA THR A 741 21.27 3.07 -21.12
C THR A 741 20.49 1.75 -21.16
N PHE A 742 20.69 1.00 -22.23
CA PHE A 742 20.10 -0.31 -22.46
C PHE A 742 21.22 -1.27 -22.86
N TYR A 743 21.85 -1.92 -21.87
CA TYR A 743 23.07 -2.72 -22.05
C TYR A 743 24.18 -1.95 -22.79
N GLY A 744 24.41 -0.69 -22.38
CA GLY A 744 25.41 0.20 -22.98
C GLY A 744 24.90 0.99 -24.19
N GLU A 745 23.77 0.63 -24.80
CA GLU A 745 23.16 1.42 -25.88
C GLU A 745 22.48 2.66 -25.31
N LYS A 746 22.75 3.84 -25.87
CA LYS A 746 21.98 5.06 -25.54
C LYS A 746 20.59 4.94 -26.17
N ALA A 747 19.54 5.00 -25.35
CA ALA A 747 18.17 4.77 -25.82
C ALA A 747 17.15 5.65 -25.10
N TRP A 748 16.00 5.87 -25.71
CA TRP A 748 14.83 6.53 -25.12
C TRP A 748 13.71 5.51 -24.94
N LEU A 749 13.12 5.44 -23.75
CA LEU A 749 11.93 4.63 -23.51
C LEU A 749 10.82 5.03 -24.50
N TRP A 750 10.24 4.03 -25.15
CA TRP A 750 9.20 4.22 -26.16
C TRP A 750 8.40 2.92 -26.31
N MET A 751 7.19 2.92 -25.74
CA MET A 751 6.30 1.77 -25.59
C MET A 751 4.87 2.12 -26.07
N PRO A 752 4.66 2.48 -27.35
CA PRO A 752 3.32 2.73 -27.88
C PRO A 752 2.48 1.45 -27.86
N SER A 753 1.16 1.62 -27.69
CA SER A 753 0.23 0.50 -27.56
C SER A 753 0.33 -0.44 -28.75
N GLY A 754 0.38 -1.74 -28.45
CA GLY A 754 0.50 -2.80 -29.44
C GLY A 754 1.83 -2.81 -30.22
N LEU A 755 2.93 -2.29 -29.67
CA LEU A 755 4.26 -2.33 -30.32
C LEU A 755 4.76 -3.76 -30.55
N VAL A 756 4.65 -4.60 -29.51
CA VAL A 756 5.18 -5.98 -29.48
C VAL A 756 4.07 -6.95 -29.09
N GLN A 757 3.94 -8.04 -29.85
CA GLN A 757 3.11 -9.19 -29.50
C GLN A 757 4.00 -10.40 -29.22
N CYS A 758 3.83 -11.01 -28.05
CA CYS A 758 4.50 -12.25 -27.66
C CYS A 758 3.51 -13.42 -27.68
N SER A 759 3.98 -14.61 -28.05
CA SER A 759 3.16 -15.83 -28.05
C SER A 759 2.95 -16.44 -26.65
N ASP A 760 3.69 -15.99 -25.63
CA ASP A 760 3.58 -16.46 -24.25
C ASP A 760 3.26 -15.28 -23.32
N VAL A 761 2.23 -15.45 -22.48
CA VAL A 761 1.69 -14.42 -21.59
C VAL A 761 2.63 -14.10 -20.42
N GLU A 762 3.60 -14.97 -20.14
CA GLU A 762 4.57 -14.79 -19.05
C GLU A 762 5.64 -13.74 -19.34
N LEU A 763 5.76 -13.29 -20.59
CA LEU A 763 6.74 -12.27 -20.99
C LEU A 763 6.12 -10.87 -20.98
N ASN A 764 6.50 -10.08 -19.98
CA ASN A 764 6.38 -8.64 -20.05
C ASN A 764 7.58 -8.06 -20.82
N TYR A 765 7.45 -6.87 -21.39
CA TYR A 765 8.57 -6.21 -22.07
C TYR A 765 8.73 -4.73 -21.71
N VAL A 766 9.99 -4.27 -21.70
CA VAL A 766 10.35 -2.85 -21.79
C VAL A 766 10.92 -2.59 -23.18
N ALA A 767 10.52 -1.49 -23.81
CA ALA A 767 11.01 -1.09 -25.12
C ALA A 767 11.64 0.30 -25.10
N ALA A 768 12.71 0.45 -25.87
CA ALA A 768 13.40 1.72 -26.05
C ALA A 768 13.91 1.89 -27.48
N ARG A 769 13.75 3.08 -28.05
CA ARG A 769 14.34 3.44 -29.35
C ARG A 769 15.79 3.88 -29.16
N SER A 770 16.67 3.40 -30.02
CA SER A 770 18.09 3.78 -30.09
C SER A 770 18.40 4.31 -31.49
N GLU A 771 19.60 4.82 -31.70
CA GLU A 771 20.07 5.21 -33.05
C GLU A 771 20.13 4.01 -34.02
N LYS A 772 20.35 2.80 -33.51
CA LYS A 772 20.51 1.57 -34.30
C LYS A 772 19.18 0.90 -34.66
N GLY A 773 18.11 1.23 -33.93
CA GLY A 773 16.78 0.62 -34.09
C GLY A 773 16.04 0.49 -32.76
N LEU A 774 15.45 -0.68 -32.49
CA LEU A 774 14.60 -0.92 -31.31
C LEU A 774 15.26 -1.88 -30.32
N CYS A 775 15.44 -1.46 -29.07
CA CYS A 775 15.86 -2.32 -27.96
C CYS A 775 14.63 -2.86 -27.23
N LEU A 776 14.62 -4.15 -26.91
CA LEU A 776 13.56 -4.84 -26.16
C LEU A 776 14.18 -5.68 -25.05
N ALA A 777 13.55 -5.68 -23.89
CA ALA A 777 13.90 -6.57 -22.78
C ALA A 777 12.66 -7.30 -22.32
N PHE A 778 12.72 -8.63 -22.35
CA PHE A 778 11.61 -9.51 -21.97
C PHE A 778 11.86 -10.04 -20.57
N SER A 779 10.99 -9.69 -19.62
CA SER A 779 11.02 -10.20 -18.25
C SER A 779 10.06 -11.38 -18.11
N ASN A 780 10.59 -12.54 -17.75
CA ASN A 780 9.81 -13.75 -17.48
C ASN A 780 9.25 -13.74 -16.05
N GLN A 781 7.92 -13.78 -15.93
CA GLN A 781 7.22 -13.69 -14.64
C GLN A 781 6.95 -15.05 -13.98
N CYS A 782 7.47 -16.15 -14.51
CA CYS A 782 7.25 -17.48 -13.95
C CYS A 782 8.54 -18.29 -13.70
N GLY A 783 8.38 -19.39 -12.95
CA GLY A 783 9.46 -20.30 -12.57
C GLY A 783 9.89 -21.30 -13.66
N ARG A 784 9.38 -21.19 -14.89
CA ARG A 784 9.80 -22.04 -16.03
C ARG A 784 10.54 -21.21 -17.07
N SER A 785 11.38 -21.86 -17.87
CA SER A 785 11.95 -21.23 -19.07
C SER A 785 10.83 -20.97 -20.09
N VAL A 786 10.89 -19.82 -20.76
CA VAL A 786 9.90 -19.41 -21.76
C VAL A 786 10.59 -19.23 -23.10
N ARG A 787 10.09 -19.93 -24.13
CA ARG A 787 10.44 -19.71 -25.52
C ARG A 787 9.22 -19.14 -26.23
N ALA A 788 9.34 -17.94 -26.79
CA ALA A 788 8.22 -17.24 -27.41
C ALA A 788 8.57 -16.73 -28.81
N SER A 789 7.58 -16.73 -29.69
CA SER A 789 7.60 -15.95 -30.93
C SER A 789 7.23 -14.50 -30.60
N VAL A 790 7.99 -13.57 -31.16
CA VAL A 790 7.79 -12.12 -31.03
C VAL A 790 7.42 -11.56 -32.40
N ARG A 791 6.37 -10.75 -32.46
CA ARG A 791 5.95 -10.01 -33.65
C ARG A 791 5.95 -8.52 -33.36
N LEU A 792 6.58 -7.73 -34.22
CA LEU A 792 6.57 -6.28 -34.14
C LEU A 792 5.49 -5.69 -35.03
N ASN A 793 4.92 -4.55 -34.60
CA ASN A 793 3.85 -3.89 -35.32
C ASN A 793 4.36 -2.99 -36.46
N PRO A 794 4.08 -3.31 -37.73
CA PRO A 794 4.54 -2.51 -38.88
C PRO A 794 3.86 -1.14 -39.00
N ALA A 795 2.78 -0.88 -38.26
CA ALA A 795 2.19 0.46 -38.19
C ALA A 795 3.05 1.42 -37.35
N ARG A 796 3.87 0.89 -36.42
CA ARG A 796 4.72 1.65 -35.51
C ARG A 796 6.19 1.70 -35.93
N LEU A 797 6.64 0.69 -36.67
CA LEU A 797 8.02 0.54 -37.12
C LEU A 797 8.09 0.48 -38.64
N GLU A 798 9.06 1.17 -39.22
CA GLU A 798 9.44 0.95 -40.62
C GLU A 798 10.50 -0.13 -40.71
N PHE A 799 10.22 -1.13 -41.51
CA PHE A 799 11.21 -2.08 -42.00
C PHE A 799 10.83 -2.43 -43.43
N ASP A 800 11.62 -1.92 -44.39
CA ASP A 800 11.41 -2.24 -45.80
C ASP A 800 11.98 -3.63 -46.11
N ARG A 801 11.41 -4.32 -47.10
CA ARG A 801 11.94 -5.59 -47.64
C ARG A 801 13.37 -5.46 -48.17
N GLN A 802 13.84 -4.24 -48.45
CA GLN A 802 15.23 -3.98 -48.85
C GLN A 802 16.19 -3.70 -47.68
N THR A 803 15.68 -3.48 -46.45
CA THR A 803 16.52 -3.18 -45.28
C THR A 803 16.88 -4.49 -44.55
N GLU A 804 18.17 -4.81 -44.50
CA GLU A 804 18.67 -5.95 -43.74
C GLU A 804 18.47 -5.70 -42.23
N CYS A 805 17.47 -6.34 -41.64
CA CYS A 805 17.20 -6.25 -40.21
C CYS A 805 17.85 -7.43 -39.48
N ARG A 806 18.44 -7.17 -38.31
CA ARG A 806 19.12 -8.18 -37.50
C ARG A 806 18.69 -8.10 -36.04
N VAL A 807 18.43 -9.24 -35.41
CA VAL A 807 18.25 -9.32 -33.96
C VAL A 807 19.59 -9.63 -33.32
N ARG A 808 20.06 -8.75 -32.43
CA ARG A 808 21.28 -8.93 -31.65
C ARG A 808 20.92 -9.13 -30.18
N LEU A 809 21.38 -10.23 -29.60
CA LEU A 809 21.32 -10.45 -28.16
C LEU A 809 22.21 -9.43 -27.44
N LEU A 810 21.66 -8.78 -26.41
CA LEU A 810 22.35 -7.80 -25.57
C LEU A 810 22.67 -8.36 -24.18
N SER A 811 21.73 -9.09 -23.59
CA SER A 811 21.94 -9.72 -22.29
C SER A 811 22.98 -10.84 -22.37
N PRO A 812 23.76 -11.07 -21.29
CA PRO A 812 24.72 -12.17 -21.26
C PRO A 812 24.04 -13.54 -21.35
N ASP A 813 22.82 -13.64 -20.81
CA ASP A 813 22.02 -14.87 -20.77
C ASP A 813 20.78 -14.77 -21.69
N GLY A 814 20.25 -15.94 -22.06
CA GLY A 814 19.11 -16.10 -22.96
C GLY A 814 19.52 -16.38 -24.40
N ALA A 815 18.53 -16.41 -25.30
CA ALA A 815 18.78 -16.59 -26.72
C ALA A 815 17.76 -15.83 -27.58
N CYS A 816 18.16 -15.48 -28.80
CA CYS A 816 17.27 -14.93 -29.81
C CYS A 816 17.46 -15.65 -31.15
N GLY A 817 16.36 -15.80 -31.90
CA GLY A 817 16.37 -16.31 -33.26
C GLY A 817 16.67 -15.22 -34.28
N GLU A 818 16.82 -15.63 -35.54
CA GLU A 818 17.00 -14.71 -36.67
C GLU A 818 15.73 -13.90 -36.96
N TRP A 819 15.91 -12.72 -37.55
CA TRP A 819 14.82 -11.88 -38.03
C TRP A 819 14.17 -12.49 -39.28
N SER A 820 12.85 -12.51 -39.32
CA SER A 820 12.08 -12.86 -40.52
C SER A 820 10.74 -12.12 -40.54
N ASP A 821 10.57 -11.19 -41.49
CA ASP A 821 9.30 -10.52 -41.79
C ASP A 821 8.57 -9.97 -40.54
N GLY A 822 9.25 -9.11 -39.78
CA GLY A 822 8.68 -8.50 -38.57
C GLY A 822 8.67 -9.41 -37.34
N GLN A 823 9.26 -10.61 -37.41
CA GLN A 823 9.18 -11.63 -36.37
C GLN A 823 10.55 -12.21 -36.02
N PHE A 824 10.68 -12.72 -34.80
CA PHE A 824 11.82 -13.48 -34.30
C PHE A 824 11.41 -14.31 -33.08
N THR A 825 12.28 -15.19 -32.59
CA THR A 825 12.05 -15.92 -31.33
C THR A 825 12.94 -15.42 -30.20
N VAL A 826 12.47 -15.50 -28.97
CA VAL A 826 13.28 -15.24 -27.76
C VAL A 826 13.14 -16.38 -26.76
N GLU A 827 14.23 -16.69 -26.06
CA GLU A 827 14.26 -17.63 -24.94
C GLU A 827 14.71 -16.90 -23.67
N VAL A 828 13.88 -16.97 -22.62
CA VAL A 828 14.07 -16.28 -21.34
C VAL A 828 14.06 -17.28 -20.20
N ALA A 829 15.11 -17.27 -19.39
CA ALA A 829 15.23 -18.15 -18.22
C ALA A 829 14.15 -17.87 -17.15
N PRO A 830 13.85 -18.84 -16.26
CA PRO A 830 12.94 -18.67 -15.13
C PRO A 830 13.24 -17.39 -14.34
N ASN A 831 12.21 -16.59 -14.04
CA ASN A 831 12.32 -15.37 -13.24
C ASN A 831 13.50 -14.47 -13.66
N SER A 832 13.84 -14.43 -14.95
CA SER A 832 14.99 -13.69 -15.49
C SER A 832 14.55 -12.74 -16.61
N LEU A 833 15.52 -12.11 -17.26
CA LEU A 833 15.32 -11.16 -18.34
C LEU A 833 16.25 -11.49 -19.52
N THR A 834 15.74 -11.33 -20.74
CA THR A 834 16.55 -11.40 -21.97
C THR A 834 16.36 -10.12 -22.77
N ALA A 835 17.47 -9.49 -23.13
CA ALA A 835 17.49 -8.22 -23.86
C ALA A 835 18.04 -8.39 -25.27
N VAL A 836 17.41 -7.74 -26.24
CA VAL A 836 17.80 -7.74 -27.64
C VAL A 836 17.74 -6.33 -28.24
N CYS A 837 18.55 -6.08 -29.26
CA CYS A 837 18.42 -4.93 -30.15
C CYS A 837 18.06 -5.43 -31.55
N ILE A 838 16.97 -4.91 -32.11
CA ILE A 838 16.60 -5.11 -33.49
C ILE A 838 17.20 -3.95 -34.29
N GLU A 839 18.24 -4.25 -35.04
CA GLU A 839 18.97 -3.31 -35.89
C GLU A 839 18.28 -3.21 -37.26
N GLY A 840 18.27 -2.03 -37.86
CA GLY A 840 17.70 -1.78 -39.19
C GLY A 840 16.21 -1.39 -39.20
N VAL A 841 15.46 -1.67 -38.14
CA VAL A 841 14.09 -1.15 -37.97
C VAL A 841 14.13 0.34 -37.58
N ARG A 842 13.19 1.14 -38.09
CA ARG A 842 13.09 2.57 -37.75
C ARG A 842 11.81 2.86 -36.95
N PRO A 843 11.91 3.21 -35.67
CA PRO A 843 10.78 3.71 -34.88
C PRO A 843 10.18 4.99 -35.49
N ARG A 844 8.85 5.13 -35.43
CA ARG A 844 8.11 6.33 -35.85
C ARG A 844 7.51 7.07 -34.65
N PRO A 845 8.34 7.75 -33.83
CA PRO A 845 7.82 8.55 -32.73
C PRO A 845 7.05 9.79 -33.25
N ASP A 846 5.97 10.17 -32.59
CA ASP A 846 5.15 11.36 -32.86
C ASP A 846 5.32 12.39 -31.74
N ILE A 847 4.38 12.44 -30.79
CA ILE A 847 4.29 13.46 -29.75
C ILE A 847 5.56 13.50 -28.88
N GLN A 848 6.23 12.35 -28.69
CA GLN A 848 7.45 12.28 -27.89
C GLN A 848 8.57 13.15 -28.47
N LEU A 849 8.79 13.16 -29.80
CA LEU A 849 9.84 13.99 -30.39
C LEU A 849 9.60 15.46 -30.14
N HIS A 850 8.34 15.88 -30.25
CA HIS A 850 7.97 17.26 -30.10
C HIS A 850 8.01 17.75 -28.65
N LEU A 851 7.58 16.92 -27.68
CA LEU A 851 7.64 17.32 -26.27
C LEU A 851 9.09 17.45 -25.79
N LEU A 852 9.98 16.60 -26.32
CA LEU A 852 11.41 16.58 -26.00
C LEU A 852 12.26 17.51 -26.88
N SER A 853 11.66 18.28 -27.80
CA SER A 853 12.41 19.31 -28.49
C SER A 853 12.83 20.40 -27.52
N ILE A 854 14.02 20.95 -27.73
CA ILE A 854 14.70 21.90 -26.85
C ILE A 854 14.70 23.28 -27.52
N PRO A 855 13.58 24.02 -27.49
CA PRO A 855 13.56 25.41 -27.93
C PRO A 855 14.24 26.32 -26.90
N ASP A 856 14.62 27.54 -27.31
CA ASP A 856 15.06 28.53 -26.34
C ASP A 856 13.94 28.89 -25.36
N ALA A 857 14.28 28.96 -24.08
CA ALA A 857 13.42 29.53 -23.06
C ALA A 857 13.13 31.01 -23.37
N TRP A 858 11.92 31.45 -23.05
CA TRP A 858 11.51 32.85 -23.22
C TRP A 858 12.02 33.72 -22.08
N GLN A 859 12.43 34.95 -22.39
CA GLN A 859 12.79 35.94 -21.37
C GLN A 859 11.62 36.28 -20.45
N LYS A 860 10.40 36.33 -21.00
CA LYS A 860 9.17 36.60 -20.26
C LYS A 860 8.05 35.65 -20.68
N ASP A 861 7.99 34.52 -19.99
CA ASP A 861 7.01 33.44 -20.15
C ASP A 861 5.85 33.48 -19.15
N TYR A 862 5.81 34.48 -18.26
CA TYR A 862 4.74 34.68 -17.28
C TYR A 862 4.45 36.17 -17.07
N ALA A 863 3.18 36.54 -16.94
CA ALA A 863 2.76 37.86 -16.53
C ALA A 863 1.49 37.82 -15.67
N VAL A 864 1.32 38.86 -14.84
CA VAL A 864 0.22 39.03 -13.90
C VAL A 864 -0.26 40.48 -13.93
N SER A 865 -1.56 40.71 -13.79
CA SER A 865 -2.12 42.06 -13.64
C SER A 865 -1.70 42.69 -12.31
N ASP A 866 -1.74 44.03 -12.23
CA ASP A 866 -1.34 44.77 -11.04
C ASP A 866 -2.10 44.38 -9.76
N ASP A 867 -3.34 43.91 -9.91
CA ASP A 867 -4.20 43.44 -8.83
C ASP A 867 -4.16 41.92 -8.60
N GLY A 868 -3.32 41.19 -9.34
CA GLY A 868 -3.15 39.74 -9.23
C GLY A 868 -4.24 38.88 -9.85
N ARG A 869 -5.31 39.48 -10.39
CA ARG A 869 -6.54 38.77 -10.81
C ARG A 869 -6.46 38.12 -12.18
N VAL A 870 -5.57 38.58 -13.04
CA VAL A 870 -5.33 37.97 -14.35
C VAL A 870 -3.91 37.45 -14.37
N ARG A 871 -3.75 36.16 -14.64
CA ARG A 871 -2.44 35.53 -14.79
C ARG A 871 -2.37 34.88 -16.15
N CYS A 872 -1.23 35.02 -16.82
CA CYS A 872 -0.97 34.38 -18.10
C CYS A 872 0.44 33.79 -18.13
N MET A 873 0.55 32.64 -18.78
CA MET A 873 1.80 31.91 -18.95
C MET A 873 1.87 31.30 -20.34
N LEU A 874 3.09 31.18 -20.84
CA LEU A 874 3.37 30.41 -22.04
C LEU A 874 3.68 28.97 -21.64
N LEU A 875 3.00 28.02 -22.27
CA LEU A 875 3.41 26.61 -22.31
C LEU A 875 4.16 26.42 -23.62
N ASN A 876 5.49 26.46 -23.55
CA ASN A 876 6.34 26.46 -24.72
C ASN A 876 6.49 25.03 -25.25
N THR A 877 5.93 24.78 -26.43
CA THR A 877 6.03 23.46 -27.07
C THR A 877 6.55 23.53 -28.50
N ASP A 878 7.10 24.70 -28.89
CA ASP A 878 7.66 25.05 -30.20
C ASP A 878 7.00 24.30 -31.39
N ASP A 879 7.49 23.10 -31.70
CA ASP A 879 7.00 22.22 -32.77
C ASP A 879 5.53 21.76 -32.67
N LEU A 880 4.86 21.93 -31.52
CA LEU A 880 3.43 21.63 -31.33
C LEU A 880 2.53 22.86 -31.33
N GLN A 881 3.07 24.01 -31.72
CA GLN A 881 2.48 25.34 -31.53
C GLN A 881 2.32 25.65 -30.04
N SER A 882 3.14 26.59 -29.57
CA SER A 882 3.12 27.02 -28.17
C SER A 882 1.74 27.55 -27.77
N ARG A 883 1.43 27.52 -26.47
CA ARG A 883 0.09 27.90 -25.98
C ARG A 883 0.17 28.93 -24.88
N VAL A 884 -0.60 30.00 -25.03
CA VAL A 884 -0.85 30.97 -23.97
C VAL A 884 -2.02 30.46 -23.14
N TYR A 885 -1.74 30.13 -21.89
CA TYR A 885 -2.78 29.84 -20.91
C TYR A 885 -3.00 31.05 -20.01
N LEU A 886 -4.27 31.45 -19.87
CA LEU A 886 -4.67 32.59 -19.04
C LEU A 886 -5.91 32.22 -18.21
N TYR A 887 -5.94 32.65 -16.96
CA TYR A 887 -7.09 32.48 -16.07
C TYR A 887 -7.36 33.72 -15.22
N PHE A 888 -8.59 33.83 -14.75
CA PHE A 888 -9.08 34.94 -13.94
C PHE A 888 -9.38 34.47 -12.52
N ASP A 889 -8.62 34.95 -11.53
CA ASP A 889 -8.93 34.74 -10.11
C ASP A 889 -10.03 35.70 -9.65
N ILE A 890 -11.23 35.48 -10.20
CA ILE A 890 -12.46 36.21 -9.90
C ILE A 890 -13.62 35.22 -9.75
N SER A 891 -14.69 35.65 -9.07
CA SER A 891 -15.84 34.80 -8.77
C SER A 891 -17.02 35.04 -9.70
N ASP A 892 -17.65 33.95 -10.17
CA ASP A 892 -18.93 33.98 -10.89
C ASP A 892 -20.11 34.47 -10.02
N THR A 893 -19.90 34.68 -8.73
CA THR A 893 -20.88 35.37 -7.86
C THR A 893 -20.95 36.87 -8.17
N GLN A 894 -19.84 37.48 -8.60
CA GLN A 894 -19.72 38.91 -8.88
C GLN A 894 -19.65 39.21 -10.38
N TYR A 895 -19.04 38.31 -11.16
CA TYR A 895 -18.82 38.46 -12.59
C TYR A 895 -19.75 37.54 -13.39
N ALA A 896 -20.21 38.02 -14.55
CA ALA A 896 -21.10 37.30 -15.45
C ALA A 896 -20.37 36.74 -16.68
N ALA A 897 -19.26 37.36 -17.07
CA ALA A 897 -18.47 36.93 -18.22
C ALA A 897 -17.04 37.45 -18.15
N VAL A 898 -16.12 36.73 -18.79
CA VAL A 898 -14.74 37.17 -19.04
C VAL A 898 -14.43 37.16 -20.52
N SER A 899 -13.51 38.01 -20.96
CA SER A 899 -13.02 38.05 -22.33
C SER A 899 -11.50 38.26 -22.34
N ALA A 900 -10.83 37.52 -23.21
CA ALA A 900 -9.39 37.65 -23.46
C ALA A 900 -9.13 37.77 -24.95
N GLU A 901 -8.17 38.61 -25.32
CA GLU A 901 -7.67 38.77 -26.68
C GLU A 901 -6.16 38.58 -26.67
N VAL A 902 -5.65 37.71 -27.52
CA VAL A 902 -4.23 37.39 -27.68
C VAL A 902 -3.86 37.64 -29.13
N ASN A 903 -3.02 38.65 -29.40
CA ASN A 903 -2.60 39.07 -30.75
C ASN A 903 -3.77 39.12 -31.77
N GLY A 904 -4.90 39.73 -31.38
CA GLY A 904 -6.09 39.89 -32.22
C GLY A 904 -7.07 38.70 -32.20
N SER A 905 -6.69 37.56 -31.64
CA SER A 905 -7.59 36.41 -31.43
C SER A 905 -8.38 36.57 -30.13
N LYS A 906 -9.71 36.73 -30.22
CA LYS A 906 -10.58 36.98 -29.06
C LYS A 906 -11.40 35.76 -28.65
N LYS A 907 -11.47 35.47 -27.35
CA LYS A 907 -12.39 34.50 -26.72
C LYS A 907 -13.19 35.16 -25.59
N GLN A 908 -14.40 34.65 -25.37
CA GLN A 908 -15.29 35.06 -24.29
C GLN A 908 -15.95 33.83 -23.68
N SER A 909 -16.18 33.84 -22.36
CA SER A 909 -16.92 32.80 -21.65
C SER A 909 -17.88 33.42 -20.63
N THR A 910 -19.06 32.82 -20.52
CA THR A 910 -20.03 33.06 -19.45
C THR A 910 -20.06 31.91 -18.43
N HIS A 911 -19.30 30.84 -18.69
CA HIS A 911 -19.26 29.64 -17.86
C HIS A 911 -18.01 29.66 -16.98
N TYR A 912 -18.20 29.36 -15.69
CA TYR A 912 -17.13 29.22 -14.71
C TYR A 912 -16.63 27.76 -14.70
N PRO A 913 -15.31 27.49 -14.57
CA PRO A 913 -14.18 28.39 -14.31
C PRO A 913 -13.80 29.33 -15.48
N TYR A 914 -13.32 30.52 -15.14
CA TYR A 914 -12.94 31.56 -16.11
C TYR A 914 -11.48 31.44 -16.55
N GLU A 915 -11.25 30.72 -17.65
CA GLU A 915 -9.93 30.43 -18.20
C GLU A 915 -9.95 30.25 -19.72
N PHE A 916 -8.82 30.52 -20.38
CA PHE A 916 -8.66 30.40 -21.81
C PHE A 916 -7.27 29.89 -22.19
N THR A 917 -7.21 29.13 -23.29
CA THR A 917 -5.96 28.70 -23.92
C THR A 917 -5.95 29.15 -25.37
N PHE A 918 -4.88 29.82 -25.81
CA PHE A 918 -4.69 30.29 -27.18
C PHE A 918 -3.45 29.63 -27.80
N PRO A 919 -3.55 29.03 -29.00
CA PRO A 919 -2.36 28.70 -29.77
C PRO A 919 -1.60 29.97 -30.20
N THR A 920 -0.27 29.90 -30.29
CA THR A 920 0.57 30.99 -30.79
C THR A 920 1.89 30.46 -31.36
N ASP A 921 2.35 31.11 -32.43
CA ASP A 921 3.69 30.98 -33.01
C ASP A 921 4.45 32.33 -32.97
N ASP A 922 3.85 33.33 -32.30
CA ASP A 922 4.41 34.68 -32.23
C ASP A 922 5.55 34.72 -31.22
N ARG A 923 6.56 35.58 -31.47
CA ARG A 923 7.68 35.80 -30.55
C ARG A 923 7.40 36.86 -29.48
N ARG A 924 6.33 37.63 -29.66
CA ARG A 924 5.84 38.64 -28.73
C ARG A 924 4.31 38.55 -28.71
N ILE A 925 3.76 38.49 -27.51
CA ILE A 925 2.35 38.20 -27.29
C ILE A 925 1.78 39.32 -26.44
N GLU A 926 0.88 40.11 -27.01
CA GLU A 926 0.07 41.08 -26.29
C GLU A 926 -1.27 40.45 -25.90
N ILE A 927 -1.62 40.58 -24.62
CA ILE A 927 -2.79 39.95 -24.02
C ILE A 927 -3.65 41.05 -23.41
N ARG A 928 -4.89 41.19 -23.89
CA ARG A 928 -5.88 42.10 -23.33
C ARG A 928 -6.97 41.32 -22.63
N ALA A 929 -7.25 41.65 -21.38
CA ALA A 929 -8.20 40.94 -20.55
C ALA A 929 -9.29 41.89 -20.03
N SER A 930 -10.52 41.38 -19.93
CA SER A 930 -11.66 42.12 -19.39
C SER A 930 -12.69 41.19 -18.76
N ALA A 931 -13.46 41.71 -17.81
CA ALA A 931 -14.54 40.99 -17.15
C ALA A 931 -15.76 41.89 -16.99
N ARG A 932 -16.95 41.34 -17.26
CA ARG A 932 -18.22 42.02 -17.06
C ARG A 932 -18.83 41.56 -15.74
N LYS A 933 -19.10 42.50 -14.84
CA LYS A 933 -19.81 42.26 -13.59
C LYS A 933 -21.29 41.97 -13.84
N LYS A 934 -21.96 41.36 -12.85
CA LYS A 934 -23.41 41.11 -12.91
C LYS A 934 -24.26 42.38 -12.95
N ASP A 935 -23.73 43.51 -12.48
CA ASP A 935 -24.36 44.83 -12.58
C ASP A 935 -24.21 45.48 -13.98
N GLY A 936 -23.51 44.81 -14.91
CA GLY A 936 -23.27 45.28 -16.27
C GLY A 936 -21.98 46.09 -16.45
N SER A 937 -21.32 46.52 -15.37
CA SER A 937 -20.05 47.24 -15.47
C SER A 937 -18.93 46.34 -16.01
N VAL A 938 -18.00 46.94 -16.77
CA VAL A 938 -16.86 46.23 -17.37
C VAL A 938 -15.58 46.68 -16.69
N MET A 939 -14.81 45.72 -16.19
CA MET A 939 -13.45 45.88 -15.73
C MET A 939 -12.51 45.48 -16.86
N GLN A 940 -11.54 46.35 -17.18
CA GLN A 940 -10.47 46.07 -18.13
C GLN A 940 -9.15 46.18 -17.39
N TRP A 941 -8.23 45.26 -17.67
CA TRP A 941 -6.88 45.29 -17.12
C TRP A 941 -5.90 45.84 -18.16
N GLU A 942 -4.79 46.40 -17.70
CA GLU A 942 -3.69 46.81 -18.57
C GLU A 942 -3.18 45.61 -19.40
N PRO A 943 -2.74 45.83 -20.65
CA PRO A 943 -2.23 44.76 -21.50
C PRO A 943 -1.03 44.05 -20.86
N LEU A 944 -1.10 42.72 -20.81
CA LEU A 944 0.02 41.87 -20.40
C LEU A 944 0.85 41.49 -21.62
N VAL A 945 2.15 41.33 -21.43
CA VAL A 945 3.09 40.97 -22.51
C VAL A 945 3.91 39.77 -22.11
N LEU A 946 3.98 38.77 -22.99
CA LEU A 946 4.97 37.69 -22.98
C LEU A 946 5.92 37.88 -24.18
N GLU A 947 7.20 37.63 -24.01
CA GLU A 947 8.20 37.82 -25.08
C GLU A 947 9.39 36.85 -24.96
N LYS A 948 9.86 36.39 -26.13
CA LYS A 948 10.95 35.43 -26.27
C LYS A 948 12.31 36.06 -25.96
#